data_AF-A0A2N7RF43-F1
#
_entry.id   AF-A0A2N7RF43-F1
#
_cell.length_a   1.000
_cell.length_b   1.000
_cell.length_c   1.000
_cell.angle_alpha   90.00
_cell.angle_beta   90.00
_cell.angle_gamma   90.00
#
_symmetry.space_group_name_H-M   'P 1'
#
loop_
_entity.id
_entity.type
_entity.pdbx_description
1 polymer ?
#
loop_
_entity_poly.entity_id
_entity_poly.type
_entity_poly.pdbx_seq_one_letter_code
_entity_poly.pdbx_strand_id
1 'polypeptide(L)'
;MQSRVGYMNEVRSPRDFSLWLTIVLLMTACLAQASVASTLAPKAKTVDRQDCHGVHLVNVVAHMDDDLLFIEPGISKVLGAGGCVTSIFMNGGSSGAGFDYVLRRESASKKAYEKMLGIPTAWTPALISAGSARLMSVTADARPGLKLIFLRVHGGYVRGGDVPLADMLDLDKTVLSWSYLDSESGPVNRYSRTSFLELLTELIVKEGATKVYALNPDTVPYTEHPDHIYSARLTRLAMQNAMADIPVVYHETYPSAALAPNVEPKAVQAKRHIVASYFHFEGAEPVSSVFSEATWNGNWVARRNFKLSHAHDSVPPVNIAFRPLVNFQTQQCLVSNGLGQRVTLGGCEPRDNQRWAFVPSSSPVGAWGIALLKTASGHCIARQEDQLIERTCESNALSQHWTPWDFGKIFVPGSRGQCLDGVQPTLIDNCNGFAGSTLWVRSLDNIDNNDSMEVALTGDVIGDGMNRTVQVQRRSDGPGVDVWVTSTDTNGVASEKWYEERLPFDPASFDSGCRTAICYDSTRYLLADFTGDGKADLMAISPGKGDETIFRLLKNEGGHFADPVIWRSVQQGHAYRQAQQYLAGDFKGVYKQDVLIVQTFDNTVSDFWLMENKGSSLGLPVHWGDARKIGLPSHFFSARLDLDGKDDVLAVDSSGEFLKLLTYRNSGRSLGFENAFEFAGFYSARSKIAVTDSPLTKLTDVWVLHARSDGSDINFWKVRNLGGGEFEESSSPVFVTNLLNWSDVRPYGLGAGKQILLPYRVNDPVQEYYWRIGRIGFKALDLSEEGAPVEIKDFGHSQLFQWANLQWRARLN
;
A
#
# COMPACT_ATOMS: atom_id res chain seq x y z
N MET A 1 -96.74 -24.31 31.02
CA MET A 1 -97.06 -25.20 32.16
C MET A 1 -96.29 -26.50 31.95
N GLN A 2 -95.68 -26.98 33.03
CA GLN A 2 -94.74 -28.09 33.11
C GLN A 2 -95.25 -29.42 32.51
N SER A 3 -94.29 -30.19 31.97
CA SER A 3 -94.11 -31.64 32.22
C SER A 3 -95.19 -32.58 31.62
N ARG A 4 -94.98 -33.87 31.34
CA ARG A 4 -93.90 -34.84 31.53
C ARG A 4 -94.39 -36.17 30.90
N VAL A 5 -93.44 -37.08 30.62
CA VAL A 5 -93.50 -38.56 30.79
C VAL A 5 -94.37 -39.35 29.80
N GLY A 6 -93.96 -40.50 29.27
CA GLY A 6 -92.72 -41.28 29.45
C GLY A 6 -92.79 -42.70 28.84
N TYR A 7 -91.63 -43.40 28.91
CA TYR A 7 -91.29 -44.86 28.98
C TYR A 7 -92.02 -45.89 28.07
N MET A 8 -91.47 -47.01 27.58
CA MET A 8 -90.43 -47.98 28.03
C MET A 8 -90.18 -48.99 26.84
N ASN A 9 -88.99 -49.53 26.50
CA ASN A 9 -88.30 -50.74 27.01
C ASN A 9 -86.99 -50.95 26.18
N GLU A 10 -85.78 -50.95 26.78
CA GLU A 10 -84.89 -52.09 27.20
C GLU A 10 -84.29 -52.99 26.09
N VAL A 11 -83.04 -53.51 26.06
CA VAL A 11 -81.72 -53.45 26.79
C VAL A 11 -80.74 -54.28 25.89
N ARG A 12 -79.48 -53.92 25.56
CA ARG A 12 -78.20 -54.19 26.28
C ARG A 12 -77.01 -53.62 25.46
N SER A 13 -75.93 -53.22 26.15
CA SER A 13 -74.75 -52.42 25.77
C SER A 13 -73.52 -53.28 25.33
N PRO A 14 -72.23 -52.82 25.31
CA PRO A 14 -71.63 -51.47 25.27
C PRO A 14 -70.40 -51.29 24.32
N ARG A 15 -70.08 -50.02 24.01
CA ARG A 15 -68.74 -49.44 23.73
C ARG A 15 -67.96 -49.91 22.49
N ASP A 16 -67.87 -48.97 21.54
CA ASP A 16 -66.72 -48.65 20.65
C ASP A 16 -67.10 -48.36 19.20
N PHE A 17 -68.20 -47.62 18.99
CA PHE A 17 -68.62 -47.22 17.64
C PHE A 17 -69.08 -45.76 17.50
N SER A 18 -68.66 -44.88 18.42
CA SER A 18 -68.97 -43.45 18.35
C SER A 18 -67.75 -42.53 18.49
N LEU A 19 -66.57 -42.99 18.03
CA LEU A 19 -65.39 -42.15 17.82
C LEU A 19 -65.01 -41.97 16.33
N TRP A 20 -65.76 -42.58 15.40
CA TRP A 20 -65.39 -42.64 13.98
C TRP A 20 -66.15 -41.68 13.05
N LEU A 21 -67.25 -41.05 13.50
CA LEU A 21 -68.02 -40.13 12.66
C LEU A 21 -67.73 -38.63 12.89
N THR A 22 -67.06 -38.27 13.98
CA THR A 22 -66.62 -36.88 14.26
C THR A 22 -65.25 -36.56 13.66
N ILE A 23 -64.45 -37.57 13.27
CA ILE A 23 -63.11 -37.39 12.69
C ILE A 23 -63.16 -37.12 11.17
N VAL A 24 -64.24 -37.49 10.48
CA VAL A 24 -64.30 -37.39 9.00
C VAL A 24 -64.84 -36.05 8.49
N LEU A 25 -65.65 -35.31 9.27
CA LEU A 25 -66.22 -34.02 8.86
C LEU A 25 -65.39 -32.78 9.27
N LEU A 26 -64.33 -32.94 10.05
CA LEU A 26 -63.32 -31.91 10.32
C LEU A 26 -62.11 -31.97 9.36
N MET A 27 -62.02 -33.01 8.51
CA MET A 27 -60.90 -33.23 7.59
C MET A 27 -61.14 -32.74 6.15
N THR A 28 -62.33 -32.26 5.79
CA THR A 28 -62.65 -31.83 4.41
C THR A 28 -62.88 -30.33 4.22
N ALA A 29 -62.83 -29.52 5.28
CA ALA A 29 -62.84 -28.05 5.19
C ALA A 29 -61.45 -27.40 5.29
N CYS A 30 -60.38 -28.20 5.49
CA CYS A 30 -59.00 -27.71 5.61
C CYS A 30 -58.12 -27.97 4.36
N LEU A 31 -58.73 -28.41 3.24
CA LEU A 31 -58.02 -28.81 2.02
C LEU A 31 -58.23 -27.88 0.81
N ALA A 32 -58.79 -26.68 0.99
CA ALA A 32 -59.03 -25.72 -0.11
C ALA A 32 -58.50 -24.29 0.13
N GLN A 33 -57.64 -24.07 1.13
CA GLN A 33 -56.91 -22.80 1.35
C GLN A 33 -55.47 -23.04 1.82
N ALA A 34 -54.71 -23.84 1.06
CA ALA A 34 -53.27 -23.97 1.22
C ALA A 34 -52.61 -24.14 -0.16
N SER A 35 -52.86 -23.18 -1.05
CA SER A 35 -52.19 -23.08 -2.34
C SER A 35 -51.83 -21.62 -2.64
N VAL A 36 -51.13 -20.99 -1.70
CA VAL A 36 -50.12 -19.98 -2.03
C VAL A 36 -48.80 -20.65 -1.70
N ALA A 37 -48.00 -20.87 -2.74
CA ALA A 37 -46.75 -21.60 -2.72
C ALA A 37 -45.89 -21.16 -1.52
N SER A 38 -45.73 -22.06 -0.56
CA SER A 38 -44.54 -22.10 0.28
C SER A 38 -43.40 -22.52 -0.64
N THR A 39 -42.78 -21.55 -1.33
CA THR A 39 -41.43 -21.76 -1.84
C THR A 39 -40.58 -22.05 -0.62
N LEU A 40 -40.30 -23.34 -0.40
CA LEU A 40 -39.28 -23.80 0.52
C LEU A 40 -38.03 -23.00 0.17
N ALA A 41 -37.67 -22.04 1.04
CA ALA A 41 -36.36 -21.43 1.00
C ALA A 41 -35.35 -22.59 0.95
N PRO A 42 -34.44 -22.63 -0.03
CA PRO A 42 -33.46 -23.70 -0.08
C PRO A 42 -32.73 -23.71 1.27
N LYS A 43 -32.70 -24.87 1.94
CA LYS A 43 -31.85 -25.07 3.11
C LYS A 43 -30.45 -24.64 2.70
N ALA A 44 -29.95 -23.56 3.28
CA ALA A 44 -28.58 -23.13 3.10
C ALA A 44 -27.69 -24.33 3.46
N LYS A 45 -27.03 -24.93 2.46
CA LYS A 45 -25.98 -25.91 2.71
C LYS A 45 -24.90 -25.17 3.47
N THR A 46 -24.69 -25.50 4.75
CA THR A 46 -23.42 -25.22 5.41
C THR A 46 -22.36 -25.93 4.58
N VAL A 47 -21.52 -25.14 3.92
CA VAL A 47 -20.41 -25.66 3.10
C VAL A 47 -19.50 -26.44 4.05
N ASP A 48 -19.26 -27.72 3.75
CA ASP A 48 -18.41 -28.54 4.61
C ASP A 48 -16.97 -27.98 4.56
N ARG A 49 -16.21 -28.10 5.65
CA ARG A 49 -14.81 -27.67 5.71
C ARG A 49 -13.95 -28.33 4.62
N GLN A 50 -14.38 -29.51 4.16
CA GLN A 50 -13.78 -30.21 3.03
C GLN A 50 -14.02 -29.50 1.69
N ASP A 51 -15.20 -28.89 1.48
CA ASP A 51 -15.52 -28.09 0.30
C ASP A 51 -14.73 -26.76 0.25
N CYS A 52 -14.21 -26.33 1.40
CA CYS A 52 -13.36 -25.15 1.56
C CYS A 52 -11.85 -25.45 1.54
N HIS A 53 -11.44 -26.66 1.14
CA HIS A 53 -10.02 -27.08 1.13
C HIS A 53 -9.29 -26.81 2.46
N GLY A 54 -10.02 -26.92 3.59
CA GLY A 54 -9.49 -26.67 4.93
C GLY A 54 -9.33 -25.21 5.34
N VAL A 55 -9.64 -24.24 4.46
CA VAL A 55 -9.54 -22.80 4.74
C VAL A 55 -10.88 -22.10 4.54
N HIS A 56 -11.41 -21.52 5.62
CA HIS A 56 -12.50 -20.55 5.56
C HIS A 56 -12.02 -19.23 6.15
N LEU A 57 -11.82 -18.24 5.29
CA LEU A 57 -11.49 -16.88 5.69
C LEU A 57 -12.77 -16.12 6.03
N VAL A 58 -12.88 -15.61 7.25
CA VAL A 58 -13.88 -14.57 7.57
C VAL A 58 -13.19 -13.22 7.59
N ASN A 59 -13.59 -12.34 6.68
CA ASN A 59 -13.06 -10.99 6.54
C ASN A 59 -14.05 -9.99 7.16
N VAL A 60 -13.63 -9.20 8.13
CA VAL A 60 -14.49 -8.24 8.84
C VAL A 60 -13.92 -6.84 8.68
N VAL A 61 -14.65 -5.96 8.01
CA VAL A 61 -14.23 -4.58 7.74
C VAL A 61 -15.35 -3.59 8.04
N ALA A 62 -15.03 -2.31 8.12
CA ALA A 62 -16.04 -1.28 8.34
C ALA A 62 -16.86 -1.07 7.05
N HIS A 63 -16.21 -0.66 5.98
CA HIS A 63 -16.82 -0.24 4.72
C HIS A 63 -16.60 -1.25 3.58
N MET A 64 -17.40 -1.11 2.52
CA MET A 64 -17.50 -2.04 1.39
C MET A 64 -16.34 -1.99 0.37
N ASP A 65 -15.43 -1.03 0.55
CA ASP A 65 -14.19 -0.80 -0.20
C ASP A 65 -12.94 -1.13 0.61
N ASP A 66 -13.02 -1.20 1.95
CA ASP A 66 -11.87 -1.40 2.83
C ASP A 66 -11.12 -2.70 2.55
N ASP A 67 -11.84 -3.78 2.28
CA ASP A 67 -11.23 -5.07 1.97
C ASP A 67 -10.53 -5.05 0.60
N LEU A 68 -11.09 -4.32 -0.36
CA LEU A 68 -10.50 -4.11 -1.68
C LEU A 68 -9.25 -3.23 -1.61
N LEU A 69 -9.23 -2.20 -0.77
CA LEU A 69 -8.12 -1.25 -0.65
C LEU A 69 -6.99 -1.76 0.25
N PHE A 70 -7.30 -2.39 1.38
CA PHE A 70 -6.32 -2.68 2.43
C PHE A 70 -6.00 -4.17 2.60
N ILE A 71 -6.86 -5.08 2.11
CA ILE A 71 -6.75 -6.53 2.40
C ILE A 71 -6.40 -7.34 1.15
N GLU A 72 -6.95 -7.02 -0.01
CA GLU A 72 -6.57 -7.60 -1.30
C GLU A 72 -5.05 -7.38 -1.56
N PRO A 73 -4.26 -8.37 -2.05
CA PRO A 73 -4.63 -9.65 -2.66
C PRO A 73 -4.91 -10.83 -1.70
N GLY A 74 -5.06 -10.58 -0.41
CA GLY A 74 -5.28 -11.64 0.58
C GLY A 74 -6.52 -12.50 0.31
N ILE A 75 -7.59 -11.89 -0.21
CA ILE A 75 -8.87 -12.54 -0.48
C ILE A 75 -8.79 -13.38 -1.75
N SER A 76 -8.31 -12.80 -2.85
CA SER A 76 -8.11 -13.56 -4.10
C SER A 76 -7.16 -14.75 -3.94
N LYS A 77 -6.15 -14.64 -3.06
CA LYS A 77 -5.27 -15.78 -2.74
C LYS A 77 -6.02 -16.95 -2.09
N VAL A 78 -6.96 -16.69 -1.18
CA VAL A 78 -7.78 -17.75 -0.56
C VAL A 78 -8.75 -18.36 -1.56
N LEU A 79 -9.46 -17.53 -2.33
CA LEU A 79 -10.38 -18.00 -3.37
C LEU A 79 -9.67 -18.84 -4.43
N GLY A 80 -8.51 -18.36 -4.92
CA GLY A 80 -7.70 -19.06 -5.92
C GLY A 80 -7.11 -20.39 -5.44
N ALA A 81 -6.85 -20.54 -4.13
CA ALA A 81 -6.43 -21.80 -3.52
C ALA A 81 -7.59 -22.80 -3.31
N GLY A 82 -8.82 -22.41 -3.64
CA GLY A 82 -10.02 -23.21 -3.44
C GLY A 82 -10.67 -23.03 -2.07
N GLY A 83 -10.20 -22.09 -1.24
CA GLY A 83 -10.78 -21.78 0.06
C GLY A 83 -12.16 -21.11 -0.03
N CYS A 84 -12.84 -21.06 1.11
CA CYS A 84 -14.07 -20.29 1.30
C CYS A 84 -13.75 -18.90 1.87
N VAL A 85 -14.58 -17.92 1.51
CA VAL A 85 -14.49 -16.54 2.00
C VAL A 85 -15.88 -16.06 2.39
N THR A 86 -16.02 -15.58 3.63
CA THR A 86 -17.18 -14.81 4.05
C THR A 86 -16.71 -13.39 4.42
N SER A 87 -17.22 -12.38 3.71
CA SER A 87 -16.92 -10.97 4.02
C SER A 87 -18.09 -10.31 4.72
N ILE A 88 -17.79 -9.69 5.86
CA ILE A 88 -18.74 -9.06 6.77
C ILE A 88 -18.44 -7.56 6.76
N PHE A 89 -19.39 -6.77 6.26
CA PHE A 89 -19.31 -5.31 6.22
C PHE A 89 -20.15 -4.73 7.34
N MET A 90 -19.51 -4.04 8.28
CA MET A 90 -20.22 -3.48 9.44
C MET A 90 -21.14 -2.33 9.04
N ASN A 91 -20.64 -1.41 8.21
CA ASN A 91 -21.32 -0.17 7.87
C ASN A 91 -22.03 -0.30 6.51
N GLY A 92 -23.21 0.31 6.39
CA GLY A 92 -23.98 0.32 5.14
C GLY A 92 -23.52 1.39 4.14
N GLY A 93 -22.91 2.48 4.61
CA GLY A 93 -22.56 3.63 3.78
C GLY A 93 -21.54 4.53 4.47
N SER A 94 -21.25 5.67 3.86
CA SER A 94 -20.44 6.74 4.47
C SER A 94 -21.31 7.65 5.35
N SER A 95 -20.65 8.53 6.12
CA SER A 95 -21.34 9.53 6.93
C SER A 95 -22.32 10.37 6.11
N GLY A 96 -23.58 10.46 6.56
CA GLY A 96 -24.61 11.28 5.91
C GLY A 96 -25.17 10.71 4.60
N ALA A 97 -24.79 9.50 4.19
CA ALA A 97 -25.35 8.86 3.00
C ALA A 97 -26.82 8.44 3.19
N GLY A 98 -27.58 8.39 2.09
CA GLY A 98 -28.95 7.84 2.07
C GLY A 98 -28.98 6.34 1.77
N PHE A 99 -30.14 5.70 1.99
CA PHE A 99 -30.28 4.25 1.84
C PHE A 99 -30.01 3.73 0.41
N ASP A 100 -30.36 4.49 -0.63
CA ASP A 100 -30.03 4.12 -2.02
C ASP A 100 -28.52 3.97 -2.25
N TYR A 101 -27.71 4.77 -1.56
CA TYR A 101 -26.25 4.65 -1.63
C TYR A 101 -25.78 3.34 -1.01
N VAL A 102 -26.37 2.92 0.10
CA VAL A 102 -26.09 1.61 0.74
C VAL A 102 -26.28 0.48 -0.27
N LEU A 103 -27.44 0.44 -0.93
CA LEU A 103 -27.73 -0.60 -1.93
C LEU A 103 -26.78 -0.54 -3.14
N ARG A 104 -26.36 0.66 -3.58
CA ARG A 104 -25.35 0.80 -4.64
C ARG A 104 -24.00 0.22 -4.21
N ARG A 105 -23.53 0.48 -2.99
CA ARG A 105 -22.26 -0.08 -2.48
C ARG A 105 -22.33 -1.61 -2.39
N GLU A 106 -23.43 -2.18 -1.91
CA GLU A 106 -23.62 -3.64 -1.87
C GLU A 106 -23.59 -4.25 -3.28
N SER A 107 -24.17 -3.56 -4.26
CA SER A 107 -24.09 -3.95 -5.67
C SER A 107 -22.67 -3.84 -6.23
N ALA A 108 -21.94 -2.79 -5.87
CA ALA A 108 -20.55 -2.58 -6.26
C ALA A 108 -19.61 -3.65 -5.69
N SER A 109 -19.79 -4.03 -4.41
CA SER A 109 -19.03 -5.15 -3.81
C SER A 109 -19.28 -6.45 -4.56
N LYS A 110 -20.55 -6.79 -4.88
CA LYS A 110 -20.85 -7.99 -5.70
C LYS A 110 -20.08 -7.98 -7.02
N LYS A 111 -20.00 -6.82 -7.69
CA LYS A 111 -19.25 -6.67 -8.95
C LYS A 111 -17.74 -6.79 -8.76
N ALA A 112 -17.18 -6.24 -7.68
CA ALA A 112 -15.76 -6.39 -7.34
C ALA A 112 -15.40 -7.87 -7.07
N TYR A 113 -16.24 -8.59 -6.35
CA TYR A 113 -16.06 -10.01 -6.06
C TYR A 113 -16.24 -10.91 -7.29
N GLU A 114 -17.13 -10.55 -8.24
CA GLU A 114 -17.16 -11.18 -9.57
C GLU A 114 -15.80 -11.03 -10.27
N LYS A 115 -15.16 -9.84 -10.21
CA LYS A 115 -13.81 -9.65 -10.78
C LYS A 115 -12.74 -10.50 -10.10
N MET A 116 -12.80 -10.64 -8.77
CA MET A 116 -11.90 -11.54 -8.03
C MET A 116 -12.05 -13.00 -8.47
N LEU A 117 -13.28 -13.46 -8.73
CA LEU A 117 -13.53 -14.81 -9.26
C LEU A 117 -13.08 -14.98 -10.72
N GLY A 118 -12.95 -13.89 -11.47
CA GLY A 118 -12.63 -13.90 -12.90
C GLY A 118 -13.77 -14.41 -13.79
N ILE A 119 -14.97 -14.59 -13.24
CA ILE A 119 -16.16 -15.09 -13.93
C ILE A 119 -17.42 -14.33 -13.46
N PRO A 120 -18.42 -14.15 -14.33
CA PRO A 120 -19.72 -13.64 -13.91
C PRO A 120 -20.42 -14.66 -13.01
N THR A 121 -21.15 -14.16 -12.00
CA THR A 121 -22.00 -15.00 -11.16
C THR A 121 -23.29 -14.27 -10.81
N ALA A 122 -24.38 -15.04 -10.67
CA ALA A 122 -25.54 -14.56 -9.95
C ALA A 122 -25.29 -14.62 -8.43
N TRP A 123 -26.09 -13.88 -7.69
CA TRP A 123 -26.00 -13.75 -6.24
C TRP A 123 -27.35 -14.10 -5.64
N THR A 124 -27.41 -15.19 -4.88
CA THR A 124 -28.62 -15.59 -4.17
C THR A 124 -28.73 -14.83 -2.85
N PRO A 125 -29.73 -13.94 -2.66
CA PRO A 125 -29.94 -13.24 -1.41
C PRO A 125 -30.59 -14.13 -0.36
N ALA A 126 -30.25 -13.89 0.90
CA ALA A 126 -30.86 -14.55 2.04
C ALA A 126 -30.88 -13.61 3.26
N LEU A 127 -32.04 -13.57 3.95
CA LEU A 127 -32.14 -12.94 5.26
C LEU A 127 -31.74 -13.95 6.33
N ILE A 128 -30.56 -13.75 6.92
CA ILE A 128 -30.04 -14.63 7.97
C ILE A 128 -30.32 -14.05 9.36
N SER A 129 -30.20 -14.89 10.37
CA SER A 129 -30.33 -14.50 11.78
C SER A 129 -29.08 -14.90 12.54
N ALA A 130 -28.64 -14.00 13.41
CA ALA A 130 -27.61 -14.23 14.40
C ALA A 130 -27.96 -13.38 15.63
N GLY A 131 -28.11 -14.03 16.78
CA GLY A 131 -28.82 -13.49 17.94
C GLY A 131 -30.21 -12.95 17.57
N SER A 132 -30.47 -11.71 17.99
CA SER A 132 -31.72 -10.98 17.67
C SER A 132 -31.66 -10.22 16.34
N ALA A 133 -30.51 -10.16 15.68
CA ALA A 133 -30.31 -9.38 14.47
C ALA A 133 -30.80 -10.13 13.22
N ARG A 134 -31.34 -9.38 12.26
CA ARG A 134 -31.68 -9.84 10.90
C ARG A 134 -30.76 -9.17 9.91
N LEU A 135 -30.03 -9.96 9.13
CA LEU A 135 -28.98 -9.44 8.25
C LEU A 135 -29.24 -9.87 6.80
N MET A 136 -29.03 -8.93 5.87
CA MET A 136 -28.95 -9.25 4.46
C MET A 136 -27.63 -9.97 4.18
N SER A 137 -27.70 -11.08 3.46
CA SER A 137 -26.53 -11.79 2.96
C SER A 137 -26.74 -12.21 1.51
N VAL A 138 -25.66 -12.35 0.78
CA VAL A 138 -25.67 -12.88 -0.59
C VAL A 138 -24.59 -13.94 -0.74
N THR A 139 -24.91 -15.00 -1.48
CA THR A 139 -23.96 -16.08 -1.81
C THR A 139 -23.79 -16.16 -3.32
N ALA A 140 -22.55 -16.31 -3.78
CA ALA A 140 -22.25 -16.43 -5.19
C ALA A 140 -22.67 -17.83 -5.72
N ASP A 141 -23.51 -17.87 -6.75
CA ASP A 141 -24.01 -19.13 -7.30
C ASP A 141 -22.88 -19.95 -7.96
N ALA A 142 -21.95 -19.30 -8.66
CA ALA A 142 -20.81 -19.95 -9.30
C ALA A 142 -19.74 -20.40 -8.29
N ARG A 143 -19.77 -19.88 -7.05
CA ARG A 143 -18.85 -20.22 -5.97
C ARG A 143 -19.56 -20.17 -4.62
N PRO A 144 -20.32 -21.21 -4.22
CA PRO A 144 -21.12 -21.18 -2.98
C PRO A 144 -20.31 -20.97 -1.68
N GLY A 145 -19.00 -21.22 -1.71
CA GLY A 145 -18.08 -20.88 -0.63
C GLY A 145 -17.72 -19.39 -0.52
N LEU A 146 -18.27 -18.52 -1.37
CA LEU A 146 -18.15 -17.06 -1.31
C LEU A 146 -19.46 -16.42 -0.87
N LYS A 147 -19.43 -15.71 0.26
CA LYS A 147 -20.59 -15.07 0.89
C LYS A 147 -20.27 -13.65 1.33
N LEU A 148 -21.21 -12.71 1.14
CA LEU A 148 -21.13 -11.36 1.69
C LEU A 148 -22.28 -11.15 2.69
N ILE A 149 -22.00 -10.49 3.82
CA ILE A 149 -22.97 -10.20 4.88
C ILE A 149 -22.93 -8.70 5.21
N PHE A 150 -24.09 -8.07 5.23
CA PHE A 150 -24.22 -6.62 5.44
C PHE A 150 -24.94 -6.32 6.76
N LEU A 151 -24.22 -5.70 7.70
CA LEU A 151 -24.76 -5.34 9.03
C LEU A 151 -25.49 -4.01 9.01
N ARG A 152 -25.16 -3.18 8.01
CA ARG A 152 -25.79 -1.90 7.68
C ARG A 152 -25.80 -0.89 8.83
N VAL A 153 -24.78 -0.85 9.69
CA VAL A 153 -24.60 0.24 10.68
C VAL A 153 -24.42 1.57 9.94
N HIS A 154 -24.89 2.68 10.52
CA HIS A 154 -24.67 4.00 9.94
C HIS A 154 -23.19 4.40 9.97
N GLY A 155 -22.71 5.01 8.89
CA GLY A 155 -21.33 5.49 8.77
C GLY A 155 -21.03 6.65 9.71
N GLY A 156 -19.85 6.61 10.34
CA GLY A 156 -19.32 7.67 11.18
C GLY A 156 -18.52 8.70 10.40
N TYR A 157 -18.39 9.90 10.96
CA TYR A 157 -17.58 10.98 10.39
C TYR A 157 -16.10 10.78 10.72
N VAL A 158 -15.22 11.07 9.75
CA VAL A 158 -13.76 11.04 9.96
C VAL A 158 -13.28 12.16 10.88
N ARG A 159 -13.86 13.36 10.74
CA ARG A 159 -13.31 14.63 11.25
C ARG A 159 -14.25 15.33 12.24
N GLY A 160 -14.78 14.54 13.15
CA GLY A 160 -15.72 14.97 14.18
C GLY A 160 -17.17 14.92 13.72
N GLY A 161 -18.06 14.75 14.70
CA GLY A 161 -19.46 14.39 14.47
C GLY A 161 -19.77 12.98 14.97
N ASP A 162 -20.87 12.41 14.47
CA ASP A 162 -21.35 11.10 14.90
C ASP A 162 -20.40 9.99 14.50
N VAL A 163 -20.11 9.08 15.44
CA VAL A 163 -19.19 7.95 15.26
C VAL A 163 -19.82 6.68 15.84
N PRO A 164 -20.84 6.11 15.18
CA PRO A 164 -21.73 5.13 15.81
C PRO A 164 -21.02 3.89 16.38
N LEU A 165 -20.05 3.32 15.67
CA LEU A 165 -19.29 2.17 16.19
C LEU A 165 -18.47 2.53 17.45
N ALA A 166 -17.91 3.74 17.51
CA ALA A 166 -17.19 4.23 18.67
C ALA A 166 -18.11 4.50 19.85
N ASP A 167 -19.23 5.17 19.60
CA ASP A 167 -20.28 5.44 20.58
C ASP A 167 -20.85 4.15 21.18
N MET A 168 -21.02 3.10 20.36
CA MET A 168 -21.46 1.79 20.83
C MET A 168 -20.40 1.13 21.72
N LEU A 169 -19.12 1.18 21.36
CA LEU A 169 -18.07 0.49 22.11
C LEU A 169 -17.65 1.22 23.39
N ASP A 170 -17.45 2.54 23.32
CA ASP A 170 -16.86 3.34 24.39
C ASP A 170 -17.90 3.99 25.31
N LEU A 171 -19.09 4.29 24.80
CA LEU A 171 -20.16 4.97 25.53
C LEU A 171 -21.40 4.09 25.79
N ASP A 172 -21.33 2.80 25.41
CA ASP A 172 -22.43 1.83 25.48
C ASP A 172 -23.76 2.34 24.87
N LYS A 173 -23.69 3.22 23.86
CA LYS A 173 -24.88 3.70 23.16
C LYS A 173 -25.50 2.59 22.32
N THR A 174 -26.83 2.58 22.26
CA THR A 174 -27.55 1.75 21.29
C THR A 174 -27.57 2.44 19.93
N VAL A 175 -27.10 1.74 18.89
CA VAL A 175 -27.00 2.23 17.52
C VAL A 175 -28.02 1.52 16.64
N LEU A 176 -28.56 2.23 15.65
CA LEU A 176 -29.48 1.67 14.67
C LEU A 176 -28.73 1.28 13.38
N SER A 177 -29.20 0.22 12.72
CA SER A 177 -28.83 -0.04 11.34
C SER A 177 -29.76 0.72 10.38
N TRP A 178 -29.37 0.83 9.11
CA TRP A 178 -30.33 0.97 8.03
C TRP A 178 -31.26 -0.25 7.99
N SER A 179 -32.36 -0.13 7.24
CA SER A 179 -33.25 -1.26 7.00
C SER A 179 -32.47 -2.48 6.51
N TYR A 180 -32.75 -3.67 7.05
CA TYR A 180 -32.15 -4.93 6.57
C TYR A 180 -32.92 -5.54 5.39
N LEU A 181 -34.00 -4.88 4.94
CA LEU A 181 -34.70 -5.17 3.70
C LEU A 181 -34.29 -4.16 2.63
N ASP A 182 -34.65 -4.40 1.38
CA ASP A 182 -34.33 -3.51 0.25
C ASP A 182 -35.34 -2.35 0.13
N SER A 183 -35.69 -1.74 1.26
CA SER A 183 -36.59 -0.59 1.35
C SER A 183 -36.20 0.28 2.54
N GLU A 184 -36.09 1.59 2.32
CA GLU A 184 -35.69 2.56 3.35
C GLU A 184 -36.62 2.56 4.57
N SER A 185 -37.93 2.38 4.35
CA SER A 185 -38.95 2.32 5.41
C SER A 185 -39.07 0.95 6.08
N GLY A 186 -38.20 0.01 5.70
CA GLY A 186 -38.18 -1.33 6.27
C GLY A 186 -37.66 -1.37 7.72
N PRO A 187 -37.74 -2.55 8.35
CA PRO A 187 -37.32 -2.74 9.73
C PRO A 187 -35.80 -2.62 9.90
N VAL A 188 -35.38 -2.10 11.05
CA VAL A 188 -33.98 -1.87 11.43
C VAL A 188 -33.55 -2.75 12.59
N ASN A 189 -32.24 -2.99 12.73
CA ASN A 189 -31.66 -3.60 13.91
C ASN A 189 -31.30 -2.54 14.96
N ARG A 190 -31.34 -2.94 16.24
CA ARG A 190 -30.83 -2.17 17.39
C ARG A 190 -29.62 -2.89 17.93
N TYR A 191 -28.46 -2.26 17.84
CA TYR A 191 -27.19 -2.81 18.30
C TYR A 191 -26.76 -2.14 19.60
N SER A 192 -26.63 -2.93 20.65
CA SER A 192 -25.81 -2.58 21.83
C SER A 192 -24.46 -3.27 21.72
N ARG A 193 -23.46 -2.79 22.48
CA ARG A 193 -22.13 -3.41 22.59
C ARG A 193 -22.20 -4.93 22.77
N THR A 194 -22.97 -5.40 23.75
CA THR A 194 -23.12 -6.83 24.05
C THR A 194 -23.71 -7.59 22.86
N SER A 195 -24.86 -7.13 22.34
CA SER A 195 -25.53 -7.81 21.23
C SER A 195 -24.67 -7.85 19.96
N PHE A 196 -23.83 -6.83 19.75
CA PHE A 196 -22.97 -6.74 18.57
C PHE A 196 -21.75 -7.65 18.68
N LEU A 197 -21.15 -7.76 19.88
CA LEU A 197 -20.05 -8.72 20.11
C LEU A 197 -20.55 -10.17 20.01
N GLU A 198 -21.72 -10.48 20.55
CA GLU A 198 -22.36 -11.78 20.40
C GLU A 198 -22.66 -12.09 18.93
N LEU A 199 -23.21 -11.12 18.19
CA LEU A 199 -23.46 -11.20 16.76
C LEU A 199 -22.20 -11.54 15.96
N LEU A 200 -21.12 -10.77 16.15
CA LEU A 200 -19.86 -10.99 15.42
C LEU A 200 -19.26 -12.36 15.76
N THR A 201 -19.25 -12.73 17.05
CA THR A 201 -18.74 -14.03 17.49
C THR A 201 -19.55 -15.17 16.87
N GLU A 202 -20.89 -15.08 16.89
CA GLU A 202 -21.75 -16.09 16.28
C GLU A 202 -21.48 -16.20 14.79
N LEU A 203 -21.44 -15.09 14.05
CA LEU A 203 -21.19 -15.11 12.60
C LEU A 203 -19.82 -15.75 12.28
N ILE A 204 -18.75 -15.30 12.93
CA ILE A 204 -17.40 -15.82 12.67
C ILE A 204 -17.33 -17.34 12.94
N VAL A 205 -17.87 -17.79 14.07
CA VAL A 205 -17.83 -19.20 14.48
C VAL A 205 -18.75 -20.06 13.62
N LYS A 206 -19.97 -19.61 13.33
CA LYS A 206 -20.98 -20.34 12.55
C LYS A 206 -20.61 -20.51 11.08
N GLU A 207 -19.89 -19.54 10.52
CA GLU A 207 -19.29 -19.67 9.19
C GLU A 207 -18.11 -20.67 9.20
N GLY A 208 -17.59 -21.06 10.37
CA GLY A 208 -16.50 -22.05 10.46
C GLY A 208 -15.13 -21.45 10.20
N ALA A 209 -14.92 -20.18 10.58
CA ALA A 209 -13.67 -19.47 10.35
C ALA A 209 -12.45 -20.26 10.81
N THR A 210 -11.51 -20.48 9.90
CA THR A 210 -10.17 -21.00 10.19
C THR A 210 -9.13 -19.89 10.21
N LYS A 211 -9.51 -18.70 9.75
CA LYS A 211 -8.70 -17.50 9.70
C LYS A 211 -9.61 -16.28 9.67
N VAL A 212 -9.21 -15.21 10.36
CA VAL A 212 -9.93 -13.94 10.35
C VAL A 212 -9.04 -12.83 9.82
N TYR A 213 -9.58 -12.01 8.91
CA TYR A 213 -8.98 -10.73 8.50
C TYR A 213 -9.79 -9.58 9.09
N ALA A 214 -9.09 -8.57 9.60
CA ALA A 214 -9.68 -7.34 10.13
C ALA A 214 -8.77 -6.13 9.81
N LEU A 215 -9.27 -4.92 10.06
CA LEU A 215 -8.51 -3.67 9.95
C LEU A 215 -7.63 -3.43 11.20
N ASN A 216 -6.94 -2.29 11.30
CA ASN A 216 -6.02 -2.04 12.41
C ASN A 216 -6.72 -1.43 13.65
N PRO A 217 -6.79 -2.15 14.79
CA PRO A 217 -7.35 -1.61 16.03
C PRO A 217 -6.36 -0.74 16.82
N ASP A 218 -5.07 -0.83 16.49
CA ASP A 218 -3.94 -0.24 17.22
C ASP A 218 -3.53 1.10 16.60
N THR A 219 -4.49 2.02 16.57
CA THR A 219 -4.29 3.42 16.17
C THR A 219 -5.35 4.30 16.86
N VAL A 220 -5.31 5.61 16.60
CA VAL A 220 -6.24 6.60 17.15
C VAL A 220 -7.02 7.30 16.02
N PRO A 221 -8.21 7.85 16.32
CA PRO A 221 -8.97 8.67 15.37
C PRO A 221 -8.16 9.82 14.78
N TYR A 222 -8.64 10.39 13.68
CA TYR A 222 -7.96 11.40 12.86
C TYR A 222 -6.70 10.92 12.16
N THR A 223 -5.88 10.05 12.76
CA THR A 223 -4.83 9.29 12.05
C THR A 223 -5.43 8.19 11.17
N GLU A 224 -6.63 7.76 11.54
CA GLU A 224 -7.40 6.72 10.88
C GLU A 224 -8.90 7.04 10.98
N HIS A 225 -9.69 6.50 10.07
CA HIS A 225 -11.14 6.57 10.15
C HIS A 225 -11.64 5.89 11.45
N PRO A 226 -12.50 6.54 12.26
CA PRO A 226 -13.06 5.94 13.46
C PRO A 226 -13.70 4.57 13.21
N ASP A 227 -14.57 4.45 12.21
CA ASP A 227 -15.18 3.16 11.88
C ASP A 227 -14.16 2.03 11.61
N HIS A 228 -12.99 2.31 10.99
CA HIS A 228 -11.97 1.28 10.78
C HIS A 228 -11.41 0.77 12.12
N ILE A 229 -11.08 1.71 13.01
CA ILE A 229 -10.55 1.42 14.35
C ILE A 229 -11.56 0.59 15.14
N TYR A 230 -12.82 1.05 15.18
CA TYR A 230 -13.84 0.46 16.04
C TYR A 230 -14.39 -0.85 15.47
N SER A 231 -14.44 -1.00 14.15
CA SER A 231 -14.68 -2.31 13.50
C SER A 231 -13.61 -3.33 13.90
N ALA A 232 -12.34 -2.93 13.84
CA ALA A 232 -11.23 -3.81 14.23
C ALA A 232 -11.22 -4.13 15.73
N ARG A 233 -11.51 -3.15 16.61
CA ARG A 233 -11.58 -3.36 18.06
C ARG A 233 -12.75 -4.25 18.46
N LEU A 234 -13.94 -4.06 17.86
CA LEU A 234 -15.09 -4.93 18.07
C LEU A 234 -14.79 -6.35 17.59
N THR A 235 -14.11 -6.50 16.44
CA THR A 235 -13.67 -7.82 15.95
C THR A 235 -12.68 -8.47 16.90
N ARG A 236 -11.68 -7.73 17.40
CA ARG A 236 -10.72 -8.23 18.40
C ARG A 236 -11.43 -8.75 19.65
N LEU A 237 -12.37 -7.98 20.20
CA LEU A 237 -13.14 -8.37 21.38
C LEU A 237 -14.04 -9.58 21.11
N ALA A 238 -14.66 -9.68 19.93
CA ALA A 238 -15.42 -10.86 19.54
C ALA A 238 -14.54 -12.10 19.46
N MET A 239 -13.32 -11.98 18.91
CA MET A 239 -12.36 -13.09 18.84
C MET A 239 -11.90 -13.56 20.22
N GLN A 240 -11.72 -12.65 21.18
CA GLN A 240 -11.39 -13.03 22.57
C GLN A 240 -12.50 -13.87 23.23
N ASN A 241 -13.73 -13.80 22.74
CA ASN A 241 -14.85 -14.62 23.19
C ASN A 241 -15.00 -15.94 22.41
N ALA A 242 -14.22 -16.15 21.34
CA ALA A 242 -14.26 -17.37 20.56
C ALA A 242 -13.60 -18.54 21.32
N MET A 243 -14.28 -19.69 21.39
CA MET A 243 -13.73 -20.88 22.03
C MET A 243 -12.53 -21.46 21.29
N ALA A 244 -12.50 -21.33 19.96
CA ALA A 244 -11.40 -21.79 19.13
C ALA A 244 -10.32 -20.72 19.03
N ASP A 245 -9.05 -21.13 19.11
CA ASP A 245 -7.93 -20.24 18.85
C ASP A 245 -7.75 -20.05 17.34
N ILE A 246 -8.35 -18.99 16.80
CA ILE A 246 -8.35 -18.69 15.37
C ILE A 246 -7.30 -17.61 15.07
N PRO A 247 -6.41 -17.78 14.07
CA PRO A 247 -5.46 -16.74 13.69
C PRO A 247 -6.18 -15.53 13.09
N VAL A 248 -5.80 -14.34 13.56
CA VAL A 248 -6.35 -13.05 13.14
C VAL A 248 -5.25 -12.19 12.51
N VAL A 249 -5.53 -11.62 11.35
CA VAL A 249 -4.61 -10.70 10.68
C VAL A 249 -5.23 -9.31 10.61
N TYR A 250 -4.60 -8.35 11.30
CA TYR A 250 -5.01 -6.96 11.37
C TYR A 250 -4.24 -6.13 10.34
N HIS A 251 -4.95 -5.53 9.39
CA HIS A 251 -4.37 -4.80 8.25
C HIS A 251 -4.31 -3.30 8.53
N GLU A 252 -3.18 -2.67 8.22
CA GLU A 252 -2.99 -1.23 8.28
C GLU A 252 -3.70 -0.53 7.12
N THR A 253 -4.35 0.58 7.44
CA THR A 253 -5.33 1.28 6.60
C THR A 253 -4.74 2.62 6.12
N TYR A 254 -5.26 3.78 6.49
CA TYR A 254 -4.79 5.08 5.97
C TYR A 254 -3.28 5.32 6.17
N PRO A 255 -2.68 4.99 7.33
CA PRO A 255 -1.25 5.19 7.55
C PRO A 255 -0.35 4.40 6.59
N SER A 256 -0.87 3.37 5.93
CA SER A 256 -0.10 2.61 4.95
C SER A 256 0.39 3.49 3.78
N ALA A 257 -0.31 4.58 3.44
CA ALA A 257 0.08 5.51 2.37
C ALA A 257 1.47 6.14 2.57
N ALA A 258 1.98 6.20 3.81
CA ALA A 258 3.32 6.70 4.09
C ALA A 258 4.42 5.65 3.87
N LEU A 259 4.07 4.36 3.80
CA LEU A 259 5.02 3.24 3.66
C LEU A 259 5.37 2.99 2.19
N ALA A 260 6.45 2.26 1.92
CA ALA A 260 6.76 1.83 0.56
C ALA A 260 5.70 0.83 0.01
N PRO A 261 5.43 0.80 -1.30
CA PRO A 261 4.67 -0.27 -1.94
C PRO A 261 5.27 -1.65 -1.63
N ASN A 262 4.43 -2.64 -1.33
CA ASN A 262 4.89 -3.97 -0.92
C ASN A 262 4.04 -5.14 -1.46
N VAL A 263 3.09 -4.85 -2.36
CA VAL A 263 2.32 -5.88 -3.08
C VAL A 263 2.99 -6.13 -4.43
N GLU A 264 3.07 -7.39 -4.88
CA GLU A 264 3.68 -7.75 -6.17
C GLU A 264 3.02 -7.06 -7.39
N PRO A 265 3.80 -6.67 -8.43
CA PRO A 265 3.34 -5.99 -9.65
C PRO A 265 2.06 -6.53 -10.28
N LYS A 266 2.03 -7.83 -10.58
CA LYS A 266 0.87 -8.48 -11.18
C LYS A 266 -0.37 -8.42 -10.28
N ALA A 267 -0.20 -8.58 -8.97
CA ALA A 267 -1.29 -8.52 -8.01
C ALA A 267 -1.85 -7.11 -7.87
N VAL A 268 -1.01 -6.07 -7.99
CA VAL A 268 -1.46 -4.67 -7.97
C VAL A 268 -2.25 -4.31 -9.20
N GLN A 269 -1.82 -4.78 -10.37
CA GLN A 269 -2.61 -4.61 -11.59
C GLN A 269 -3.99 -5.27 -11.47
N ALA A 270 -4.07 -6.48 -10.92
CA ALA A 270 -5.34 -7.15 -10.66
C ALA A 270 -6.19 -6.40 -9.63
N LYS A 271 -5.57 -5.94 -8.53
CA LYS A 271 -6.23 -5.17 -7.48
C LYS A 271 -6.79 -3.84 -8.01
N ARG A 272 -6.07 -3.10 -8.86
CA ARG A 272 -6.60 -1.90 -9.52
C ARG A 272 -7.84 -2.23 -10.35
N HIS A 273 -7.83 -3.34 -11.08
CA HIS A 273 -8.97 -3.74 -11.89
C HIS A 273 -10.24 -4.04 -11.05
N ILE A 274 -10.05 -4.71 -9.90
CA ILE A 274 -11.11 -5.00 -8.92
C ILE A 274 -11.65 -3.69 -8.31
N VAL A 275 -10.76 -2.83 -7.81
CA VAL A 275 -11.12 -1.59 -7.12
C VAL A 275 -11.75 -0.58 -8.09
N ALA A 276 -11.24 -0.47 -9.32
CA ALA A 276 -11.84 0.34 -10.38
C ALA A 276 -13.28 -0.11 -10.71
N SER A 277 -13.52 -1.42 -10.70
CA SER A 277 -14.87 -1.97 -10.90
C SER A 277 -15.81 -1.58 -9.76
N TYR A 278 -15.35 -1.65 -8.51
CA TYR A 278 -16.14 -1.18 -7.37
C TYR A 278 -16.55 0.29 -7.54
N PHE A 279 -15.60 1.20 -7.72
CA PHE A 279 -15.88 2.63 -7.82
C PHE A 279 -16.72 3.00 -9.05
N HIS A 280 -16.53 2.28 -10.17
CA HIS A 280 -17.39 2.45 -11.35
C HIS A 280 -18.87 2.19 -11.03
N PHE A 281 -19.18 1.09 -10.33
CA PHE A 281 -20.58 0.72 -10.03
C PHE A 281 -21.16 1.45 -8.82
N GLU A 282 -20.34 1.88 -7.86
CA GLU A 282 -20.77 2.72 -6.74
C GLU A 282 -21.15 4.13 -7.23
N GLY A 283 -20.34 4.70 -8.12
CA GLY A 283 -20.59 5.97 -8.81
C GLY A 283 -20.33 7.24 -7.99
N ALA A 284 -19.79 7.14 -6.77
CA ALA A 284 -19.43 8.30 -5.95
C ALA A 284 -18.05 8.89 -6.33
N GLU A 285 -17.10 8.03 -6.71
CA GLU A 285 -15.74 8.41 -7.07
C GLU A 285 -15.45 8.05 -8.54
N PRO A 286 -14.68 8.87 -9.27
CA PRO A 286 -14.25 8.51 -10.61
C PRO A 286 -13.24 7.37 -10.56
N VAL A 287 -13.24 6.52 -11.59
CA VAL A 287 -12.28 5.42 -11.74
C VAL A 287 -10.83 5.92 -11.76
N SER A 288 -10.59 7.14 -12.22
CA SER A 288 -9.27 7.78 -12.21
C SER A 288 -8.66 7.88 -10.81
N SER A 289 -9.47 7.90 -9.75
CA SER A 289 -8.98 7.89 -8.36
C SER A 289 -8.18 6.61 -8.03
N VAL A 290 -8.40 5.52 -8.78
CA VAL A 290 -7.72 4.23 -8.61
C VAL A 290 -6.45 4.13 -9.44
N PHE A 291 -6.34 4.87 -10.54
CA PHE A 291 -5.18 4.81 -11.44
C PHE A 291 -4.17 5.96 -11.22
N SER A 292 -4.47 6.90 -10.33
CA SER A 292 -3.56 7.98 -9.96
C SER A 292 -2.96 7.75 -8.56
N GLU A 293 -1.64 7.85 -8.41
CA GLU A 293 -0.98 7.78 -7.08
C GLU A 293 -1.13 9.09 -6.30
N ALA A 294 -1.42 10.19 -7.01
CA ALA A 294 -1.82 11.47 -6.43
C ALA A 294 -3.18 11.41 -5.71
N THR A 295 -4.02 10.42 -6.01
CA THR A 295 -5.30 10.20 -5.37
C THR A 295 -5.20 9.08 -4.33
N TRP A 296 -5.96 9.17 -3.24
CA TRP A 296 -5.79 8.28 -2.08
C TRP A 296 -6.03 6.81 -2.42
N ASN A 297 -7.12 6.54 -3.15
CA ASN A 297 -7.48 5.17 -3.53
C ASN A 297 -6.36 4.49 -4.31
N GLY A 298 -5.80 5.17 -5.31
CA GLY A 298 -4.69 4.66 -6.11
C GLY A 298 -3.41 4.46 -5.30
N ASN A 299 -3.15 5.31 -4.29
CA ASN A 299 -2.02 5.19 -3.39
C ASN A 299 -2.09 3.92 -2.51
N TRP A 300 -3.25 3.58 -1.94
CA TRP A 300 -3.38 2.40 -1.08
C TRP A 300 -3.34 1.08 -1.85
N VAL A 301 -3.76 1.06 -3.12
CA VAL A 301 -3.81 -0.17 -3.93
C VAL A 301 -2.46 -0.88 -4.00
N ALA A 302 -1.35 -0.13 -4.01
CA ALA A 302 -0.01 -0.71 -4.12
C ALA A 302 0.50 -1.40 -2.85
N ARG A 303 -0.27 -1.40 -1.76
CA ARG A 303 0.17 -1.74 -0.40
C ARG A 303 -0.76 -2.75 0.28
N ARG A 304 -0.17 -3.51 1.20
CA ARG A 304 -0.84 -4.38 2.15
C ARG A 304 0.08 -4.65 3.33
N ASN A 305 -0.10 -3.92 4.42
CA ASN A 305 0.67 -4.08 5.65
C ASN A 305 -0.22 -4.68 6.73
N PHE A 306 0.28 -5.63 7.51
CA PHE A 306 -0.54 -6.30 8.53
C PHE A 306 0.29 -6.88 9.67
N LYS A 307 -0.40 -7.19 10.77
CA LYS A 307 0.13 -7.94 11.91
C LYS A 307 -0.68 -9.21 12.13
N LEU A 308 0.00 -10.31 12.43
CA LEU A 308 -0.62 -11.57 12.84
C LEU A 308 -0.80 -11.58 14.36
N SER A 309 -1.93 -12.11 14.81
CA SER A 309 -2.28 -12.40 16.20
C SER A 309 -3.24 -13.61 16.21
N HIS A 310 -3.71 -13.99 17.39
CA HIS A 310 -4.57 -15.13 17.65
C HIS A 310 -5.72 -14.73 18.58
N ALA A 311 -6.84 -15.45 18.48
CA ALA A 311 -8.04 -15.19 19.28
C ALA A 311 -7.76 -15.26 20.79
N HIS A 312 -6.86 -16.16 21.22
CA HIS A 312 -6.51 -16.35 22.62
C HIS A 312 -5.28 -15.54 23.06
N ASP A 313 -4.71 -14.71 22.19
CA ASP A 313 -3.60 -13.83 22.58
C ASP A 313 -4.08 -12.81 23.62
N SER A 314 -3.32 -12.70 24.71
CA SER A 314 -3.47 -11.68 25.74
C SER A 314 -2.94 -10.31 25.27
N VAL A 315 -3.60 -9.73 24.26
CA VAL A 315 -3.30 -8.36 23.79
C VAL A 315 -4.24 -7.37 24.47
N PRO A 316 -3.75 -6.23 24.98
CA PRO A 316 -4.62 -5.15 25.45
C PRO A 316 -5.63 -4.72 24.36
N PRO A 317 -6.79 -4.16 24.73
CA PRO A 317 -7.78 -3.69 23.75
C PRO A 317 -7.18 -2.71 22.72
N VAL A 318 -6.20 -1.90 23.15
CA VAL A 318 -5.43 -0.97 22.31
C VAL A 318 -3.94 -1.16 22.61
N ASN A 319 -3.15 -1.53 21.60
CA ASN A 319 -1.72 -1.83 21.71
C ASN A 319 -0.92 -1.05 20.64
N ILE A 320 -0.81 0.26 20.83
CA ILE A 320 -0.16 1.17 19.88
C ILE A 320 1.36 1.10 20.05
N ALA A 321 2.06 0.77 18.96
CA ALA A 321 3.51 0.67 18.97
C ALA A 321 4.18 2.06 19.03
N PHE A 322 5.24 2.17 19.83
CA PHE A 322 6.07 3.38 19.86
C PHE A 322 6.93 3.47 18.61
N ARG A 323 6.84 4.61 17.92
CA ARG A 323 7.52 4.90 16.65
C ARG A 323 8.19 6.27 16.69
N PRO A 324 9.24 6.53 15.89
CA PRO A 324 9.76 7.88 15.74
C PRO A 324 8.71 8.81 15.14
N LEU A 325 8.77 10.09 15.51
CA LEU A 325 8.09 11.17 14.79
C LEU A 325 9.17 11.92 14.02
N VAL A 326 9.21 11.67 12.72
CA VAL A 326 10.21 12.24 11.80
C VAL A 326 9.56 13.41 11.09
N ASN A 327 10.19 14.58 11.16
CA ASN A 327 9.75 15.72 10.37
C ASN A 327 10.03 15.47 8.89
N PHE A 328 9.03 15.71 8.06
CA PHE A 328 9.09 15.41 6.64
C PHE A 328 10.10 16.28 5.86
N GLN A 329 10.22 17.56 6.22
CA GLN A 329 11.16 18.46 5.54
C GLN A 329 12.57 18.33 6.13
N THR A 330 12.71 18.50 7.45
CA THR A 330 14.04 18.55 8.08
C THR A 330 14.66 17.18 8.29
N GLN A 331 13.86 16.11 8.24
CA GLN A 331 14.33 14.73 8.43
C GLN A 331 15.00 14.50 9.78
N GLN A 332 14.63 15.35 10.74
CA GLN A 332 14.96 15.25 12.15
C GLN A 332 13.82 14.60 12.93
N CYS A 333 14.16 13.98 14.05
CA CYS A 333 13.23 13.28 14.92
C CYS A 333 12.87 14.15 16.10
N LEU A 334 11.62 14.06 16.55
CA LEU A 334 11.22 14.63 17.84
C LEU A 334 11.96 13.89 18.97
N VAL A 335 12.58 14.66 19.86
CA VAL A 335 13.44 14.17 20.95
C VAL A 335 12.85 14.54 22.30
N SER A 336 12.68 13.54 23.16
CA SER A 336 12.40 13.70 24.59
C SER A 336 13.69 14.05 25.33
N ASN A 337 13.63 15.12 26.11
CA ASN A 337 14.69 15.55 27.02
C ASN A 337 14.38 15.22 28.49
N GLY A 338 13.29 14.49 28.74
CA GLY A 338 12.87 14.05 30.07
C GLY A 338 11.86 14.98 30.75
N LEU A 339 11.31 14.49 31.86
CA LEU A 339 10.25 15.17 32.62
C LEU A 339 10.64 16.61 32.99
N GLY A 340 9.74 17.55 32.76
CA GLY A 340 10.00 18.97 33.05
C GLY A 340 10.66 19.72 31.91
N GLN A 341 11.28 19.03 30.95
CA GLN A 341 12.06 19.63 29.86
C GLN A 341 11.24 19.82 28.59
N ARG A 342 11.70 20.78 27.77
CA ARG A 342 11.14 21.03 26.43
C ARG A 342 11.55 19.91 25.50
N VAL A 343 10.66 19.52 24.59
CA VAL A 343 11.02 18.63 23.47
C VAL A 343 11.82 19.40 22.42
N THR A 344 12.72 18.71 21.73
CA THR A 344 13.60 19.30 20.71
C THR A 344 13.64 18.43 19.46
N LEU A 345 14.39 18.85 18.44
CA LEU A 345 14.71 18.04 17.27
C LEU A 345 16.17 17.60 17.29
N GLY A 346 16.45 16.46 16.67
CA GLY A 346 17.81 15.98 16.45
C GLY A 346 17.86 14.99 15.31
N GLY A 347 19.09 14.64 14.91
CA GLY A 347 19.33 13.56 13.95
C GLY A 347 18.59 12.29 14.38
N CYS A 348 17.93 11.66 13.42
CA CYS A 348 17.15 10.46 13.68
C CYS A 348 18.05 9.24 13.84
N GLU A 349 17.94 8.59 14.99
CA GLU A 349 18.70 7.41 15.39
C GLU A 349 17.76 6.44 16.14
N PRO A 350 18.06 5.14 16.23
CA PRO A 350 17.19 4.15 16.87
C PRO A 350 17.16 4.24 18.42
N ARG A 351 17.07 5.44 18.98
CA ARG A 351 17.11 5.74 20.43
C ARG A 351 15.71 5.76 21.06
N ASP A 352 15.59 5.31 22.30
CA ASP A 352 14.30 5.25 23.01
C ASP A 352 13.67 6.62 23.28
N ASN A 353 14.49 7.66 23.49
CA ASN A 353 14.01 9.03 23.67
C ASN A 353 13.49 9.68 22.38
N GLN A 354 13.53 8.97 21.25
CA GLN A 354 12.92 9.38 19.99
C GLN A 354 11.67 8.56 19.67
N ARG A 355 11.19 7.68 20.56
CA ARG A 355 10.01 6.84 20.30
C ARG A 355 8.76 7.35 21.02
N TRP A 356 7.66 7.43 20.28
CA TRP A 356 6.42 8.10 20.67
C TRP A 356 5.20 7.25 20.30
N ALA A 357 4.13 7.39 21.07
CA ALA A 357 2.83 6.81 20.73
C ALA A 357 1.71 7.81 21.00
N PHE A 358 0.80 7.94 20.04
CA PHE A 358 -0.50 8.57 20.29
C PHE A 358 -1.41 7.56 20.96
N VAL A 359 -1.89 7.85 22.16
CA VAL A 359 -2.80 6.97 22.91
C VAL A 359 -4.13 7.70 23.14
N PRO A 360 -5.26 6.99 23.28
CA PRO A 360 -6.55 7.64 23.53
C PRO A 360 -6.55 8.57 24.75
N SER A 361 -7.19 9.73 24.65
CA SER A 361 -7.46 10.63 25.78
C SER A 361 -8.83 10.31 26.43
N SER A 362 -9.25 11.11 27.41
CA SER A 362 -10.61 11.02 27.96
C SER A 362 -11.69 11.68 27.07
N SER A 363 -11.29 12.28 25.94
CA SER A 363 -12.21 12.99 25.04
C SER A 363 -12.97 12.01 24.15
N PRO A 364 -14.27 12.24 23.88
CA PRO A 364 -15.03 11.43 22.94
C PRO A 364 -14.43 11.47 21.53
N VAL A 365 -14.45 10.35 20.81
CA VAL A 365 -13.82 10.15 19.49
C VAL A 365 -14.24 11.17 18.42
N GLY A 366 -15.48 11.66 18.48
CA GLY A 366 -16.01 12.68 17.57
C GLY A 366 -15.58 14.12 17.90
N ALA A 367 -14.79 14.33 18.95
CA ALA A 367 -14.27 15.64 19.35
C ALA A 367 -12.83 15.86 18.89
N TRP A 368 -12.36 17.11 18.93
CA TRP A 368 -10.93 17.42 18.80
C TRP A 368 -10.18 17.07 20.09
N GLY A 369 -8.88 16.78 20.00
CA GLY A 369 -8.03 16.52 21.18
C GLY A 369 -8.18 15.10 21.75
N ILE A 370 -8.34 14.10 20.88
CA ILE A 370 -8.67 12.71 21.25
C ILE A 370 -7.48 11.85 21.62
N ALA A 371 -6.26 12.39 21.59
CA ALA A 371 -5.05 11.64 21.89
C ALA A 371 -4.14 12.36 22.89
N LEU A 372 -3.37 11.57 23.63
CA LEU A 372 -2.17 12.03 24.34
C LEU A 372 -0.94 11.59 23.55
N LEU A 373 0.07 12.44 23.44
CA LEU A 373 1.37 12.08 22.88
C LEU A 373 2.29 11.58 23.99
N LYS A 374 2.52 10.27 24.04
CA LYS A 374 3.26 9.59 25.10
C LYS A 374 4.68 9.24 24.66
N THR A 375 5.66 9.44 25.53
CA THR A 375 7.07 9.00 25.37
C THR A 375 7.23 7.54 25.76
N ALA A 376 8.27 6.87 25.24
CA ALA A 376 8.63 5.53 25.69
C ALA A 376 8.93 5.44 27.21
N SER A 377 9.40 6.54 27.82
CA SER A 377 9.61 6.67 29.27
C SER A 377 8.32 6.78 30.09
N GLY A 378 7.16 6.93 29.45
CA GLY A 378 5.85 6.92 30.10
C GLY A 378 5.24 8.29 30.40
N HIS A 379 5.88 9.37 29.98
CA HIS A 379 5.40 10.75 30.16
C HIS A 379 4.60 11.24 28.95
N CYS A 380 3.86 12.33 29.10
CA CYS A 380 3.05 12.94 28.04
C CYS A 380 3.52 14.35 27.74
N ILE A 381 3.31 14.81 26.50
CA ILE A 381 3.66 16.18 26.12
C ILE A 381 2.48 17.10 26.33
N ALA A 382 2.72 18.17 27.09
CA ALA A 382 1.77 19.23 27.35
C ALA A 382 2.19 20.53 26.64
N ARG A 383 1.22 21.31 26.17
CA ARG A 383 1.44 22.71 25.81
C ARG A 383 1.40 23.57 27.06
N GLN A 384 2.44 24.38 27.25
CA GLN A 384 2.48 25.44 28.24
C GLN A 384 2.91 26.72 27.51
N GLU A 385 2.00 27.69 27.39
CA GLU A 385 2.19 28.88 26.56
C GLU A 385 2.53 28.47 25.11
N ASP A 386 3.67 28.91 24.58
CA ASP A 386 4.17 28.55 23.24
C ASP A 386 5.30 27.52 23.30
N GLN A 387 5.25 26.61 24.27
CA GLN A 387 6.24 25.56 24.46
C GLN A 387 5.59 24.20 24.63
N LEU A 388 6.27 23.18 24.12
CA LEU A 388 5.91 21.77 24.29
C LEU A 388 6.82 21.15 25.34
N ILE A 389 6.25 20.72 26.46
CA ILE A 389 7.01 20.30 27.64
C ILE A 389 6.52 18.95 28.14
N GLU A 390 7.45 18.09 28.52
CA GLU A 390 7.16 16.77 29.06
C GLU A 390 6.60 16.86 30.50
N ARG A 391 5.49 16.18 30.75
CA ARG A 391 4.72 16.16 32.00
C ARG A 391 4.23 14.74 32.32
N THR A 392 3.83 14.53 33.55
CA THR A 392 3.07 13.32 33.92
C THR A 392 1.79 13.24 33.09
N CYS A 393 1.44 12.05 32.60
CA CYS A 393 0.24 11.87 31.80
C CYS A 393 -1.03 12.08 32.62
N GLU A 394 -1.88 12.99 32.17
CA GLU A 394 -3.18 13.29 32.77
C GLU A 394 -4.25 13.28 31.66
N SER A 395 -5.07 12.24 31.64
CA SER A 395 -5.99 11.98 30.52
C SER A 395 -7.04 13.06 30.28
N ASN A 396 -7.37 13.85 31.30
CA ASN A 396 -8.34 14.95 31.26
C ASN A 396 -7.70 16.34 31.12
N ALA A 397 -6.37 16.45 31.14
CA ALA A 397 -5.67 17.72 31.00
C ALA A 397 -5.72 18.20 29.55
N LEU A 398 -6.52 19.23 29.28
CA LEU A 398 -6.68 19.81 27.93
C LEU A 398 -5.36 20.27 27.30
N SER A 399 -4.37 20.61 28.12
CA SER A 399 -3.02 20.96 27.66
C SER A 399 -2.25 19.77 27.10
N GLN A 400 -2.72 18.53 27.27
CA GLN A 400 -2.14 17.29 26.75
C GLN A 400 -2.99 16.66 25.63
N HIS A 401 -4.04 17.34 25.15
CA HIS A 401 -4.97 16.79 24.17
C HIS A 401 -4.57 17.13 22.74
N TRP A 402 -3.89 16.20 22.09
CA TRP A 402 -3.40 16.26 20.72
C TRP A 402 -4.44 15.75 19.72
N THR A 403 -4.35 16.23 18.48
CA THR A 403 -5.12 15.67 17.35
C THR A 403 -4.15 15.27 16.23
N PRO A 404 -3.71 14.00 16.16
CA PRO A 404 -2.87 13.53 15.07
C PRO A 404 -3.70 13.24 13.83
N TRP A 405 -3.30 13.78 12.68
CA TRP A 405 -4.03 13.71 11.42
C TRP A 405 -3.39 12.66 10.50
N ASP A 406 -4.22 11.96 9.73
CA ASP A 406 -3.87 10.90 8.77
C ASP A 406 -2.87 11.38 7.71
N PHE A 407 -2.94 12.66 7.37
CA PHE A 407 -1.96 13.36 6.52
C PHE A 407 -0.77 13.94 7.29
N GLY A 408 -0.34 13.31 8.39
CA GLY A 408 0.90 13.67 9.10
C GLY A 408 0.90 15.02 9.82
N LYS A 409 -0.12 15.86 9.67
CA LYS A 409 -0.31 17.05 10.51
C LYS A 409 -0.59 16.61 11.94
N ILE A 410 0.06 17.22 12.91
CA ILE A 410 -0.17 16.90 14.33
C ILE A 410 -0.59 18.21 15.00
N PHE A 411 -1.89 18.36 15.27
CA PHE A 411 -2.39 19.57 15.90
C PHE A 411 -2.06 19.56 17.40
N VAL A 412 -1.48 20.68 17.85
CA VAL A 412 -1.05 20.85 19.23
C VAL A 412 -2.24 21.17 20.14
N PRO A 413 -2.13 20.91 21.45
CA PRO A 413 -3.18 21.24 22.40
C PRO A 413 -3.56 22.74 22.42
N GLY A 414 -4.83 23.05 22.72
CA GLY A 414 -5.33 24.39 23.02
C GLY A 414 -5.89 25.22 21.84
N SER A 415 -5.15 25.37 20.74
CA SER A 415 -5.53 26.31 19.65
C SER A 415 -5.88 25.59 18.35
N ARG A 416 -7.10 25.83 17.86
CA ARG A 416 -7.49 25.37 16.52
C ARG A 416 -6.61 26.05 15.46
N GLY A 417 -6.04 25.24 14.57
CA GLY A 417 -5.19 25.72 13.48
C GLY A 417 -3.70 25.84 13.81
N GLN A 418 -3.23 25.38 14.98
CA GLN A 418 -1.80 25.25 15.27
C GLN A 418 -1.35 23.78 15.30
N CYS A 419 -0.14 23.51 14.82
CA CYS A 419 0.42 22.17 14.68
C CYS A 419 1.91 22.14 15.00
N LEU A 420 2.39 20.93 15.20
CA LEU A 420 3.79 20.61 15.35
C LEU A 420 4.53 20.99 14.06
N ASP A 421 5.56 21.82 14.21
CA ASP A 421 6.39 22.32 13.12
C ASP A 421 7.87 21.97 13.36
N GLY A 422 8.57 21.58 12.30
CA GLY A 422 9.96 21.11 12.34
C GLY A 422 11.02 22.19 12.21
N VAL A 423 10.64 23.44 11.98
CA VAL A 423 11.55 24.57 11.70
C VAL A 423 11.42 25.66 12.75
N GLN A 424 10.24 25.85 13.34
CA GLN A 424 10.05 26.82 14.42
C GLN A 424 10.80 26.42 15.71
N PRO A 425 11.50 27.36 16.38
CA PRO A 425 12.17 27.08 17.67
C PRO A 425 11.22 26.59 18.78
N THR A 426 9.95 26.98 18.72
CA THR A 426 8.88 26.55 19.64
C THR A 426 8.29 25.19 19.28
N LEU A 427 8.57 24.69 18.06
CA LEU A 427 7.93 23.56 17.39
C LEU A 427 6.43 23.74 17.17
N ILE A 428 5.92 24.96 17.22
CA ILE A 428 4.50 25.28 17.03
C ILE A 428 4.38 26.34 15.94
N ASP A 429 3.59 26.05 14.91
CA ASP A 429 3.24 27.02 13.86
C ASP A 429 1.76 26.91 13.45
N ASN A 430 1.32 27.83 12.60
CA ASN A 430 0.00 27.83 11.98
C ASN A 430 -0.09 26.77 10.85
N CYS A 431 -1.17 25.98 10.87
CA CYS A 431 -1.42 24.89 9.91
C CYS A 431 -2.18 25.31 8.65
N ASN A 432 -2.50 26.59 8.50
CA ASN A 432 -3.36 27.09 7.42
C ASN A 432 -2.75 26.89 6.01
N GLY A 433 -1.45 26.58 5.92
CA GLY A 433 -0.79 26.10 4.70
C GLY A 433 -0.32 24.65 4.84
N PHE A 434 -0.33 23.89 3.73
CA PHE A 434 0.44 22.64 3.67
C PHE A 434 1.91 23.00 3.44
N ALA A 435 2.73 22.83 4.48
CA ALA A 435 4.18 22.99 4.40
C ALA A 435 4.85 21.72 4.90
N GLY A 436 5.94 21.31 4.24
CA GLY A 436 6.73 20.13 4.63
C GLY A 436 7.19 20.16 6.09
N SER A 437 7.46 21.34 6.65
CA SER A 437 7.82 21.54 8.05
C SER A 437 6.71 21.15 9.03
N THR A 438 5.44 21.17 8.63
CA THR A 438 4.28 20.77 9.46
C THR A 438 3.84 19.32 9.27
N LEU A 439 4.52 18.58 8.38
CA LEU A 439 4.21 17.19 8.08
C LEU A 439 5.15 16.25 8.83
N TRP A 440 4.58 15.21 9.42
CA TRP A 440 5.31 14.23 10.23
C TRP A 440 5.00 12.81 9.77
N VAL A 441 6.03 11.97 9.74
CA VAL A 441 5.92 10.55 9.40
C VAL A 441 6.36 9.68 10.57
N ARG A 442 5.83 8.47 10.64
CA ARG A 442 6.06 7.53 11.76
C ARG A 442 7.18 6.53 11.52
N SER A 443 7.99 6.75 10.48
CA SER A 443 9.10 5.89 10.07
C SER A 443 10.15 6.68 9.30
N LEU A 444 11.43 6.35 9.52
CA LEU A 444 12.54 6.91 8.74
C LEU A 444 12.53 6.38 7.31
N ASP A 445 12.37 5.06 7.18
CA ASP A 445 12.08 4.43 5.91
C ASP A 445 10.60 4.63 5.59
N ASN A 446 10.34 5.49 4.62
CA ASN A 446 9.02 5.87 4.14
C ASN A 446 9.11 6.14 2.64
N ILE A 447 7.98 6.26 1.94
CA ILE A 447 7.95 6.39 0.47
C ILE A 447 8.83 7.51 -0.11
N ASP A 448 9.16 8.58 0.65
CA ASP A 448 10.04 9.66 0.17
C ASP A 448 11.53 9.41 0.36
N ASN A 449 11.88 8.50 1.27
CA ASN A 449 13.27 8.22 1.63
C ASN A 449 13.71 6.82 1.20
N ASN A 450 12.74 5.97 0.87
CA ASN A 450 12.98 4.64 0.38
C ASN A 450 13.71 4.72 -0.97
N ASP A 451 14.91 4.15 -1.00
CA ASP A 451 15.83 4.16 -2.13
C ASP A 451 15.37 3.26 -3.27
N SER A 452 14.47 2.31 -2.99
CA SER A 452 13.82 1.45 -4.00
C SER A 452 12.92 2.25 -4.96
N MET A 453 12.43 3.44 -4.55
CA MET A 453 11.57 4.28 -5.39
C MET A 453 12.40 5.10 -6.39
N GLU A 454 12.22 4.82 -7.67
CA GLU A 454 12.72 5.66 -8.75
C GLU A 454 11.71 6.77 -9.07
N VAL A 455 12.16 7.85 -9.72
CA VAL A 455 11.30 8.89 -10.32
C VAL A 455 11.47 9.01 -11.84
N ALA A 456 12.57 8.49 -12.38
CA ALA A 456 12.85 8.44 -13.82
C ALA A 456 13.95 7.43 -14.15
N LEU A 457 14.06 7.10 -15.44
CA LEU A 457 15.25 6.51 -16.05
C LEU A 457 16.13 7.62 -16.63
N THR A 458 17.44 7.37 -16.77
CA THR A 458 18.38 8.32 -17.40
C THR A 458 19.24 7.61 -18.43
N GLY A 459 19.44 8.24 -19.59
CA GLY A 459 20.24 7.67 -20.68
C GLY A 459 20.32 8.58 -21.90
N ASP A 460 21.31 8.38 -22.75
CA ASP A 460 21.51 9.15 -23.98
C ASP A 460 20.57 8.65 -25.09
N VAL A 461 19.35 9.16 -25.11
CA VAL A 461 18.34 8.81 -26.13
C VAL A 461 18.54 9.56 -27.45
N ILE A 462 19.45 10.53 -27.53
CA ILE A 462 19.70 11.34 -28.73
C ILE A 462 20.94 10.84 -29.47
N GLY A 463 21.92 10.28 -28.76
CA GLY A 463 23.24 9.89 -29.25
C GLY A 463 24.23 11.05 -29.26
N ASP A 464 24.02 12.08 -28.43
CA ASP A 464 24.87 13.28 -28.32
C ASP A 464 25.87 13.21 -27.16
N GLY A 465 25.91 12.08 -26.44
CA GLY A 465 26.69 11.85 -25.24
C GLY A 465 26.10 12.46 -23.97
N MET A 466 24.92 13.10 -24.06
CA MET A 466 24.25 13.74 -22.94
C MET A 466 22.99 12.97 -22.57
N ASN A 467 22.93 12.49 -21.33
CA ASN A 467 21.75 11.79 -20.85
C ASN A 467 20.52 12.71 -20.79
N ARG A 468 19.35 12.13 -21.06
CA ARG A 468 18.04 12.74 -20.84
C ARG A 468 17.26 11.92 -19.82
N THR A 469 16.19 12.49 -19.30
CA THR A 469 15.28 11.81 -18.38
C THR A 469 14.19 11.12 -19.19
N VAL A 470 13.92 9.84 -18.94
CA VAL A 470 12.79 9.11 -19.52
C VAL A 470 11.81 8.77 -18.40
N GLN A 471 10.58 9.28 -18.52
CA GLN A 471 9.50 9.12 -17.56
C GLN A 471 8.37 8.34 -18.21
N VAL A 472 8.16 7.12 -17.75
CA VAL A 472 6.93 6.39 -18.06
C VAL A 472 5.79 7.07 -17.26
N GLN A 473 4.51 6.91 -17.56
CA GLN A 473 3.41 7.44 -16.74
C GLN A 473 2.20 6.54 -16.80
N ARG A 474 1.53 6.36 -15.66
CA ARG A 474 0.25 5.65 -15.63
C ARG A 474 -0.81 6.56 -16.22
N ARG A 475 -1.62 6.02 -17.11
CA ARG A 475 -2.79 6.73 -17.60
C ARG A 475 -3.88 6.76 -16.53
N SER A 476 -4.65 7.85 -16.49
CA SER A 476 -5.76 7.98 -15.55
C SER A 476 -7.02 7.21 -15.98
N ASP A 477 -7.08 6.77 -17.23
CA ASP A 477 -8.22 6.07 -17.83
C ASP A 477 -8.11 4.54 -17.74
N GLY A 478 -6.98 3.98 -17.31
CA GLY A 478 -6.78 2.54 -17.19
C GLY A 478 -5.31 2.14 -17.00
N PRO A 479 -4.96 0.86 -17.20
CA PRO A 479 -3.61 0.35 -16.89
C PRO A 479 -2.52 0.68 -17.91
N GLY A 480 -2.88 1.35 -19.01
CA GLY A 480 -1.93 1.72 -20.06
C GLY A 480 -0.84 2.69 -19.59
N VAL A 481 0.15 2.90 -20.46
CA VAL A 481 1.34 3.71 -20.17
C VAL A 481 1.56 4.76 -21.24
N ASP A 482 2.03 5.94 -20.82
CA ASP A 482 2.62 6.93 -21.71
C ASP A 482 4.11 7.03 -21.39
N VAL A 483 5.01 7.16 -22.36
CA VAL A 483 6.45 7.38 -22.12
C VAL A 483 6.86 8.73 -22.65
N TRP A 484 7.52 9.49 -21.80
CA TRP A 484 7.96 10.85 -22.05
C TRP A 484 9.47 10.95 -21.95
N VAL A 485 10.07 11.72 -22.86
CA VAL A 485 11.47 12.12 -22.80
C VAL A 485 11.53 13.59 -22.38
N THR A 486 12.25 13.86 -21.31
CA THR A 486 12.44 15.18 -20.74
C THR A 486 13.87 15.63 -20.93
N SER A 487 14.00 16.79 -21.58
CA SER A 487 15.25 17.50 -21.74
C SER A 487 15.32 18.69 -20.78
N THR A 488 16.49 18.85 -20.18
CA THR A 488 16.83 19.97 -19.29
C THR A 488 17.91 20.80 -19.97
N ASP A 489 17.59 22.03 -20.36
CA ASP A 489 18.53 22.97 -20.99
C ASP A 489 18.57 24.29 -20.22
N THR A 490 19.37 25.26 -20.68
CA THR A 490 19.43 26.59 -20.04
C THR A 490 18.12 27.37 -20.10
N ASN A 491 17.18 26.98 -20.96
CA ASN A 491 15.91 27.68 -21.20
C ASN A 491 14.73 27.03 -20.45
N GLY A 492 14.91 25.86 -19.85
CA GLY A 492 13.95 25.23 -18.94
C GLY A 492 13.85 23.71 -19.07
N VAL A 493 12.68 23.19 -18.70
CA VAL A 493 12.33 21.76 -18.78
C VAL A 493 11.34 21.56 -19.92
N ALA A 494 11.75 20.82 -20.95
CA ALA A 494 10.90 20.43 -22.08
C ALA A 494 10.61 18.93 -22.02
N SER A 495 9.38 18.51 -22.29
CA SER A 495 8.97 17.10 -22.22
C SER A 495 8.10 16.73 -23.41
N GLU A 496 8.46 15.63 -24.08
CA GLU A 496 7.81 15.14 -25.29
C GLU A 496 7.40 13.69 -25.11
N LYS A 497 6.19 13.34 -25.54
CA LYS A 497 5.72 11.94 -25.49
C LYS A 497 6.29 11.17 -26.66
N TRP A 498 7.03 10.10 -26.36
CA TRP A 498 7.72 9.26 -27.33
C TRP A 498 7.03 7.92 -27.56
N TYR A 499 6.14 7.49 -26.65
CA TYR A 499 5.35 6.27 -26.80
C TYR A 499 4.03 6.39 -26.05
N GLU A 500 2.99 5.71 -26.54
CA GLU A 500 1.72 5.54 -25.84
C GLU A 500 1.18 4.11 -26.02
N GLU A 501 0.65 3.56 -24.94
CA GLU A 501 -0.10 2.30 -24.92
C GLU A 501 -1.45 2.58 -24.27
N ARG A 502 -2.49 2.71 -25.08
CA ARG A 502 -3.81 3.08 -24.60
C ARG A 502 -4.64 1.85 -24.26
N LEU A 503 -4.81 1.61 -22.96
CA LEU A 503 -5.67 0.55 -22.42
C LEU A 503 -6.70 1.18 -21.46
N PRO A 504 -7.86 1.66 -21.93
CA PRO A 504 -8.90 2.17 -21.06
C PRO A 504 -9.50 1.06 -20.20
N PHE A 505 -9.89 1.37 -18.98
CA PHE A 505 -10.60 0.46 -18.10
C PHE A 505 -11.96 0.10 -18.71
N ASP A 506 -12.20 -1.20 -18.84
CA ASP A 506 -13.49 -1.75 -19.27
C ASP A 506 -14.17 -2.47 -18.09
N PRO A 507 -15.25 -1.90 -17.51
CA PRO A 507 -15.97 -2.52 -16.41
C PRO A 507 -16.66 -3.84 -16.79
N ALA A 508 -16.85 -4.15 -18.07
CA ALA A 508 -17.43 -5.42 -18.52
C ALA A 508 -16.37 -6.54 -18.57
N SER A 509 -15.11 -6.22 -18.83
CA SER A 509 -14.03 -7.20 -18.99
C SER A 509 -13.58 -7.82 -17.67
N PHE A 510 -13.37 -9.13 -17.62
CA PHE A 510 -12.71 -9.81 -16.48
C PHE A 510 -11.18 -9.82 -16.60
N ASP A 511 -10.66 -9.50 -17.78
CA ASP A 511 -9.24 -9.33 -18.03
C ASP A 511 -8.88 -7.83 -17.93
N SER A 512 -7.78 -7.49 -17.28
CA SER A 512 -7.30 -6.11 -17.22
C SER A 512 -6.67 -5.64 -18.53
N GLY A 513 -6.57 -6.50 -19.56
CA GLY A 513 -5.93 -6.19 -20.84
C GLY A 513 -4.40 -6.33 -20.81
N CYS A 514 -3.84 -6.75 -19.67
CA CYS A 514 -2.39 -6.73 -19.40
C CYS A 514 -1.65 -8.01 -19.78
N ARG A 515 -2.30 -8.96 -20.46
CA ARG A 515 -1.66 -10.22 -20.86
C ARG A 515 -0.68 -10.03 -22.02
N THR A 516 -1.03 -9.19 -22.99
CA THR A 516 -0.25 -8.98 -24.21
C THR A 516 0.37 -7.60 -24.28
N ALA A 517 -0.29 -6.61 -23.68
CA ALA A 517 0.09 -5.20 -23.71
C ALA A 517 1.02 -4.80 -22.56
N ILE A 518 1.61 -3.60 -22.66
CA ILE A 518 2.44 -3.02 -21.61
C ILE A 518 1.54 -2.31 -20.60
N CYS A 519 1.43 -2.88 -19.40
CA CYS A 519 0.68 -2.25 -18.31
C CYS A 519 1.62 -1.68 -17.24
N TYR A 520 1.26 -0.51 -16.71
CA TYR A 520 2.09 0.24 -15.78
C TYR A 520 2.50 -0.59 -14.55
N ASP A 521 1.53 -1.14 -13.82
CA ASP A 521 1.81 -1.75 -12.52
C ASP A 521 2.51 -3.10 -12.61
N SER A 522 2.59 -3.71 -13.80
CA SER A 522 3.21 -5.01 -14.05
C SER A 522 4.52 -4.96 -14.84
N THR A 523 4.96 -3.77 -15.29
CA THR A 523 6.12 -3.64 -16.18
C THR A 523 7.28 -2.93 -15.49
N ARG A 524 8.49 -3.48 -15.64
CA ARG A 524 9.77 -2.83 -15.32
C ARG A 524 10.46 -2.38 -16.60
N TYR A 525 11.32 -1.37 -16.50
CA TYR A 525 11.95 -0.77 -17.65
C TYR A 525 13.47 -0.70 -17.49
N LEU A 526 14.19 -0.92 -18.59
CA LEU A 526 15.61 -0.62 -18.73
C LEU A 526 15.81 0.35 -19.88
N LEU A 527 16.80 1.23 -19.75
CA LEU A 527 17.17 2.21 -20.77
C LEU A 527 18.66 2.03 -21.08
N ALA A 528 18.98 1.58 -22.29
CA ALA A 528 20.35 1.31 -22.74
C ALA A 528 20.41 1.14 -24.26
N ASP A 529 21.59 1.25 -24.86
CA ASP A 529 21.83 1.08 -26.31
C ASP A 529 21.84 -0.41 -26.73
N PHE A 530 20.67 -1.04 -26.61
CA PHE A 530 20.51 -2.46 -26.94
C PHE A 530 20.77 -2.75 -28.42
N THR A 531 20.55 -1.79 -29.32
CA THR A 531 20.82 -1.95 -30.75
C THR A 531 22.29 -1.72 -31.14
N GLY A 532 23.06 -1.01 -30.30
CA GLY A 532 24.45 -0.62 -30.55
C GLY A 532 24.58 0.51 -31.56
N ASP A 533 23.56 1.36 -31.70
CA ASP A 533 23.54 2.48 -32.64
C ASP A 533 23.94 3.83 -32.01
N GLY A 534 24.35 3.80 -30.74
CA GLY A 534 24.76 4.95 -29.95
C GLY A 534 23.61 5.64 -29.24
N LYS A 535 22.36 5.16 -29.37
CA LYS A 535 21.19 5.73 -28.71
C LYS A 535 20.56 4.73 -27.76
N ALA A 536 20.15 5.21 -26.59
CA ALA A 536 19.44 4.37 -25.65
C ALA A 536 18.04 4.01 -26.18
N ASP A 537 17.76 2.70 -26.19
CA ASP A 537 16.47 2.06 -26.43
C ASP A 537 15.76 1.74 -25.11
N LEU A 538 14.43 1.59 -25.15
CA LEU A 538 13.63 1.24 -23.98
C LEU A 538 13.26 -0.24 -24.00
N MET A 539 13.64 -0.99 -22.97
CA MET A 539 13.21 -2.38 -22.80
C MET A 539 12.12 -2.48 -21.73
N ALA A 540 10.97 -3.02 -22.09
CA ALA A 540 9.85 -3.32 -21.19
C ALA A 540 9.85 -4.80 -20.79
N ILE A 541 9.88 -5.07 -19.49
CA ILE A 541 9.95 -6.41 -18.90
C ILE A 541 8.68 -6.66 -18.08
N SER A 542 7.92 -7.70 -18.41
CA SER A 542 6.60 -7.96 -17.82
C SER A 542 6.34 -9.45 -17.60
N PRO A 543 5.46 -9.82 -16.66
CA PRO A 543 5.04 -11.21 -16.49
C PRO A 543 4.18 -11.68 -17.67
N GLY A 544 4.43 -12.89 -18.15
CA GLY A 544 3.62 -13.59 -19.13
C GLY A 544 2.65 -14.59 -18.49
N LYS A 545 2.38 -15.69 -19.20
CA LYS A 545 1.52 -16.78 -18.70
C LYS A 545 2.30 -17.66 -17.71
N GLY A 546 1.71 -17.92 -16.53
CA GLY A 546 2.37 -18.72 -15.49
C GLY A 546 3.58 -17.97 -14.91
N ASP A 547 4.74 -18.64 -14.91
CA ASP A 547 6.04 -18.10 -14.47
C ASP A 547 6.84 -17.47 -15.63
N GLU A 548 6.21 -17.26 -16.80
CA GLU A 548 6.86 -16.62 -17.94
C GLU A 548 7.27 -15.17 -17.66
N THR A 549 8.45 -14.78 -18.13
CA THR A 549 8.94 -13.39 -18.17
C THR A 549 9.19 -12.98 -19.61
N ILE A 550 8.63 -11.85 -20.05
CA ILE A 550 8.71 -11.37 -21.43
C ILE A 550 9.50 -10.05 -21.48
N PHE A 551 10.54 -10.03 -22.32
CA PHE A 551 11.39 -8.88 -22.61
C PHE A 551 11.01 -8.32 -23.98
N ARG A 552 10.50 -7.09 -24.01
CA ARG A 552 10.13 -6.39 -25.24
C ARG A 552 11.03 -5.18 -25.43
N LEU A 553 11.64 -5.04 -26.60
CA LEU A 553 12.38 -3.84 -26.96
C LEU A 553 11.45 -2.88 -27.71
N LEU A 554 11.41 -1.64 -27.25
CA LEU A 554 10.88 -0.49 -27.97
C LEU A 554 12.09 0.27 -28.50
N LYS A 555 12.41 0.04 -29.77
CA LYS A 555 13.59 0.63 -30.42
C LYS A 555 13.44 2.14 -30.50
N ASN A 556 14.52 2.87 -30.26
CA ASN A 556 14.59 4.31 -30.51
C ASN A 556 14.71 4.58 -32.02
N GLU A 557 13.73 5.29 -32.59
CA GLU A 557 13.69 5.63 -34.02
C GLU A 557 14.03 7.12 -34.28
N GLY A 558 14.60 7.80 -33.28
CA GLY A 558 14.97 9.21 -33.37
C GLY A 558 13.77 10.14 -33.15
N GLY A 559 13.41 10.35 -31.88
CA GLY A 559 12.30 11.23 -31.48
C GLY A 559 11.03 10.49 -31.04
N HIS A 560 11.03 9.16 -31.13
CA HIS A 560 9.97 8.30 -30.60
C HIS A 560 10.51 6.87 -30.39
N PHE A 561 9.79 6.06 -29.61
CA PHE A 561 10.04 4.63 -29.50
C PHE A 561 9.05 3.86 -30.37
N ALA A 562 9.56 2.85 -31.10
CA ALA A 562 8.77 1.96 -31.93
C ALA A 562 7.84 1.05 -31.11
N ASP A 563 6.90 0.42 -31.80
CA ASP A 563 6.06 -0.63 -31.22
C ASP A 563 6.91 -1.76 -30.60
N PRO A 564 6.49 -2.31 -29.45
CA PRO A 564 7.30 -3.25 -28.69
C PRO A 564 7.48 -4.59 -29.41
N VAL A 565 8.73 -4.99 -29.64
CA VAL A 565 9.10 -6.29 -30.23
C VAL A 565 9.59 -7.24 -29.15
N ILE A 566 9.04 -8.46 -29.09
CA ILE A 566 9.51 -9.49 -28.15
C ILE A 566 10.93 -9.93 -28.54
N TRP A 567 11.90 -9.61 -27.69
CA TRP A 567 13.29 -10.04 -27.82
C TRP A 567 13.56 -11.38 -27.16
N ARG A 568 12.83 -11.69 -26.07
CA ARG A 568 12.89 -13.00 -25.40
C ARG A 568 11.65 -13.23 -24.55
N SER A 569 11.21 -14.48 -24.52
CA SER A 569 10.34 -15.02 -23.49
C SER A 569 11.08 -16.14 -22.76
N VAL A 570 11.09 -16.09 -21.43
CA VAL A 570 11.69 -17.08 -20.53
C VAL A 570 10.57 -17.79 -19.79
N GLN A 571 10.37 -19.08 -20.06
CA GLN A 571 9.18 -19.81 -19.62
C GLN A 571 9.24 -20.33 -18.18
N GLN A 572 10.43 -20.65 -17.67
CA GLN A 572 10.62 -21.27 -16.35
C GLN A 572 11.96 -20.84 -15.72
N GLY A 573 12.08 -20.97 -14.39
CA GLY A 573 13.32 -20.79 -13.62
C GLY A 573 13.68 -19.35 -13.26
N HIS A 574 13.15 -18.37 -14.00
CA HIS A 574 13.42 -16.93 -13.82
C HIS A 574 12.12 -16.13 -13.90
N ALA A 575 11.16 -16.51 -13.05
CA ALA A 575 9.86 -15.84 -13.02
C ALA A 575 10.05 -14.37 -12.66
N TYR A 576 9.22 -13.50 -13.23
CA TYR A 576 9.30 -12.05 -13.01
C TYR A 576 9.36 -11.68 -11.52
N ARG A 577 8.58 -12.37 -10.68
CA ARG A 577 8.53 -12.20 -9.22
C ARG A 577 9.80 -12.65 -8.48
N GLN A 578 10.69 -13.39 -9.13
CA GLN A 578 11.96 -13.84 -8.56
C GLN A 578 13.11 -12.91 -8.94
N ALA A 579 12.94 -12.01 -9.91
CA ALA A 579 13.97 -11.03 -10.22
C ALA A 579 13.89 -9.88 -9.23
N GLN A 580 14.89 -9.72 -8.36
CA GLN A 580 15.03 -8.49 -7.60
C GLN A 580 15.20 -7.33 -8.56
N GLN A 581 16.25 -7.35 -9.36
CA GLN A 581 16.62 -6.25 -10.24
C GLN A 581 17.03 -6.78 -11.61
N TYR A 582 16.74 -5.99 -12.63
CA TYR A 582 17.34 -6.15 -13.95
C TYR A 582 18.36 -5.02 -14.15
N LEU A 583 19.51 -5.34 -14.74
CA LEU A 583 20.54 -4.36 -15.09
C LEU A 583 20.82 -4.44 -16.58
N ALA A 584 21.04 -3.30 -17.20
CA ALA A 584 21.65 -3.22 -18.53
C ALA A 584 23.12 -2.82 -18.39
N GLY A 585 24.00 -3.49 -19.12
CA GLY A 585 25.45 -3.24 -19.08
C GLY A 585 26.18 -3.96 -20.20
N ASP A 586 27.36 -3.47 -20.59
CA ASP A 586 28.22 -4.12 -21.57
C ASP A 586 29.09 -5.20 -20.92
N PHE A 587 28.44 -6.25 -20.40
CA PHE A 587 29.11 -7.33 -19.67
C PHE A 587 29.98 -8.20 -20.59
N LYS A 588 29.71 -8.20 -21.90
CA LYS A 588 30.53 -8.89 -22.90
C LYS A 588 31.66 -8.04 -23.50
N GLY A 589 31.64 -6.72 -23.32
CA GLY A 589 32.65 -5.79 -23.86
C GLY A 589 32.59 -5.67 -25.38
N VAL A 590 31.37 -5.68 -25.93
CA VAL A 590 31.11 -5.60 -27.39
C VAL A 590 30.26 -4.39 -27.76
N TYR A 591 30.10 -3.44 -26.83
CA TYR A 591 29.32 -2.20 -26.99
C TYR A 591 27.86 -2.43 -27.36
N LYS A 592 27.28 -3.54 -26.88
CA LYS A 592 25.85 -3.83 -26.95
C LYS A 592 25.40 -4.27 -25.59
N GLN A 593 24.47 -3.55 -24.97
CA GLN A 593 24.11 -3.88 -23.59
C GLN A 593 23.38 -5.21 -23.51
N ASP A 594 23.87 -6.06 -22.62
CA ASP A 594 23.25 -7.29 -22.19
C ASP A 594 22.26 -7.00 -21.05
N VAL A 595 21.49 -8.01 -20.64
CA VAL A 595 20.63 -7.93 -19.46
C VAL A 595 21.11 -8.88 -18.38
N LEU A 596 21.46 -8.35 -17.21
CA LEU A 596 21.73 -9.15 -16.01
C LEU A 596 20.48 -9.22 -15.15
N ILE A 597 20.07 -10.44 -14.79
CA ILE A 597 19.02 -10.69 -13.80
C ILE A 597 19.70 -10.92 -12.46
N VAL A 598 19.39 -10.07 -11.49
CA VAL A 598 19.69 -10.30 -10.08
C VAL A 598 18.49 -11.04 -9.49
N GLN A 599 18.63 -12.34 -9.26
CA GLN A 599 17.52 -13.18 -8.79
C GLN A 599 17.50 -13.23 -7.26
N THR A 600 16.31 -13.32 -6.67
CA THR A 600 16.10 -13.62 -5.25
C THR A 600 15.42 -14.96 -5.04
N PHE A 601 15.70 -15.55 -3.88
CA PHE A 601 15.04 -16.76 -3.37
C PHE A 601 14.83 -16.58 -1.87
N ASP A 602 13.65 -16.90 -1.33
CA ASP A 602 13.32 -16.76 0.10
C ASP A 602 13.69 -15.38 0.73
N ASN A 603 13.46 -14.29 -0.02
CA ASN A 603 13.81 -12.92 0.39
C ASN A 603 15.31 -12.67 0.65
N THR A 604 16.19 -13.45 0.03
CA THR A 604 17.62 -13.16 -0.07
C THR A 604 18.04 -13.09 -1.53
N VAL A 605 19.08 -12.32 -1.82
CA VAL A 605 19.69 -12.33 -3.15
C VAL A 605 20.28 -13.72 -3.40
N SER A 606 19.97 -14.33 -4.54
CA SER A 606 20.42 -15.68 -4.90
C SER A 606 21.59 -15.59 -5.86
N ASP A 607 21.35 -15.42 -7.16
CA ASP A 607 22.38 -15.60 -8.17
C ASP A 607 22.23 -14.54 -9.28
N PHE A 608 23.33 -14.27 -9.98
CA PHE A 608 23.37 -13.47 -11.19
C PHE A 608 23.16 -14.35 -12.43
N TRP A 609 22.27 -13.92 -13.31
CA TRP A 609 22.03 -14.60 -14.59
C TRP A 609 22.14 -13.62 -15.74
N LEU A 610 23.07 -13.86 -16.67
CA LEU A 610 23.23 -12.99 -17.83
C LEU A 610 22.40 -13.51 -19.01
N MET A 611 21.69 -12.59 -19.65
CA MET A 611 21.06 -12.75 -20.95
C MET A 611 21.87 -11.94 -21.97
N GLU A 612 22.75 -12.62 -22.69
CA GLU A 612 23.63 -12.00 -23.68
C GLU A 612 22.83 -11.40 -24.85
N ASN A 613 23.17 -10.19 -25.27
CA ASN A 613 22.59 -9.56 -26.44
C ASN A 613 23.17 -10.15 -27.73
N LYS A 614 22.31 -10.78 -28.54
CA LYS A 614 22.66 -11.42 -29.82
C LYS A 614 22.49 -10.49 -31.02
N GLY A 615 22.30 -9.19 -30.79
CA GLY A 615 22.17 -8.13 -31.78
C GLY A 615 20.73 -7.83 -32.24
N SER A 616 19.83 -8.81 -32.15
CA SER A 616 18.40 -8.63 -32.45
C SER A 616 17.48 -9.39 -31.48
N SER A 617 18.05 -10.02 -30.47
CA SER A 617 17.34 -10.78 -29.42
C SER A 617 18.27 -10.97 -28.22
N LEU A 618 17.71 -11.30 -27.06
CA LEU A 618 18.49 -11.73 -25.89
C LEU A 618 18.69 -13.25 -25.91
N GLY A 619 19.81 -13.76 -25.40
CA GLY A 619 20.03 -15.18 -25.15
C GLY A 619 19.13 -15.76 -24.06
N LEU A 620 19.27 -17.06 -23.79
CA LEU A 620 18.70 -17.65 -22.57
C LEU A 620 19.51 -17.17 -21.35
N PRO A 621 18.90 -17.04 -20.16
CA PRO A 621 19.64 -16.74 -18.94
C PRO A 621 20.71 -17.81 -18.68
N VAL A 622 21.95 -17.37 -18.50
CA VAL A 622 23.10 -18.20 -18.14
C VAL A 622 23.57 -17.80 -16.76
N HIS A 623 23.73 -18.78 -15.86
CA HIS A 623 24.26 -18.53 -14.52
C HIS A 623 25.65 -17.91 -14.61
N TRP A 624 25.82 -16.75 -14.01
CA TRP A 624 27.05 -15.97 -14.05
C TRP A 624 27.73 -15.84 -12.69
N GLY A 625 27.07 -16.09 -11.57
CA GLY A 625 27.72 -16.09 -10.27
C GLY A 625 26.76 -16.08 -9.09
N ASP A 626 27.29 -16.34 -7.90
CA ASP A 626 26.56 -16.33 -6.64
C ASP A 626 26.51 -14.90 -6.05
N ALA A 627 25.31 -14.43 -5.72
CA ALA A 627 25.03 -13.12 -5.14
C ALA A 627 24.61 -13.18 -3.65
N ARG A 628 24.61 -14.37 -3.01
CA ARG A 628 24.09 -14.66 -1.65
C ARG A 628 24.75 -13.94 -0.48
N LYS A 629 25.76 -13.10 -0.74
CA LYS A 629 26.42 -12.30 0.30
C LYS A 629 25.69 -10.98 0.60
N ILE A 630 24.52 -10.75 0.03
CA ILE A 630 23.83 -9.46 0.05
C ILE A 630 22.49 -9.55 0.81
N GLY A 631 22.28 -8.64 1.77
CA GLY A 631 20.97 -8.44 2.41
C GLY A 631 19.98 -7.69 1.50
N LEU A 632 18.68 -7.90 1.72
CA LEU A 632 17.63 -7.08 1.11
C LEU A 632 17.13 -6.03 2.11
N PRO A 633 16.86 -4.78 1.68
CA PRO A 633 17.01 -4.26 0.32
C PRO A 633 18.47 -3.95 -0.07
N SER A 634 18.77 -4.13 -1.36
CA SER A 634 20.07 -3.77 -1.96
C SER A 634 19.86 -3.30 -3.40
N HIS A 635 20.75 -2.42 -3.85
CA HIS A 635 20.71 -1.80 -5.17
C HIS A 635 21.93 -2.15 -5.98
N PHE A 636 21.74 -2.55 -7.22
CA PHE A 636 22.83 -2.95 -8.11
C PHE A 636 23.02 -1.95 -9.24
N PHE A 637 24.27 -1.79 -9.64
CA PHE A 637 24.70 -0.92 -10.72
C PHE A 637 25.65 -1.67 -11.64
N SER A 638 25.50 -1.44 -12.95
CA SER A 638 26.58 -1.71 -13.91
C SER A 638 27.68 -0.69 -13.64
N ALA A 639 28.92 -1.13 -13.51
CA ALA A 639 30.03 -0.26 -13.11
C ALA A 639 31.34 -0.69 -13.79
N ARG A 640 32.22 0.27 -14.10
CA ARG A 640 33.60 0.02 -14.51
C ARG A 640 34.49 0.00 -13.26
N LEU A 641 34.70 -1.19 -12.67
CA LEU A 641 35.60 -1.33 -11.51
C LEU A 641 37.06 -1.47 -11.91
N ASP A 642 37.32 -1.83 -13.16
CA ASP A 642 38.57 -1.60 -13.86
C ASP A 642 38.35 -1.05 -15.27
N LEU A 643 39.39 -1.15 -16.11
CA LEU A 643 39.37 -0.70 -17.49
C LEU A 643 39.61 -1.89 -18.45
N ASP A 644 39.09 -3.08 -18.13
CA ASP A 644 39.24 -4.27 -18.98
C ASP A 644 38.28 -4.32 -20.18
N GLY A 645 37.47 -3.26 -20.33
CA GLY A 645 36.50 -3.08 -21.41
C GLY A 645 35.17 -3.79 -21.19
N LYS A 646 34.93 -4.39 -20.03
CA LYS A 646 33.64 -4.99 -19.66
C LYS A 646 33.07 -4.30 -18.44
N ASP A 647 31.76 -4.27 -18.36
CA ASP A 647 31.10 -3.81 -17.15
C ASP A 647 31.18 -4.89 -16.05
N ASP A 648 31.49 -4.45 -14.84
CA ASP A 648 31.42 -5.16 -13.57
C ASP A 648 30.07 -4.87 -12.86
N VAL A 649 29.88 -5.44 -11.68
CA VAL A 649 28.71 -5.14 -10.83
C VAL A 649 29.14 -4.55 -9.50
N LEU A 650 28.53 -3.41 -9.16
CA LEU A 650 28.57 -2.80 -7.84
C LEU A 650 27.22 -2.99 -7.16
N ALA A 651 27.21 -3.48 -5.92
CA ALA A 651 26.02 -3.54 -5.08
C ALA A 651 26.15 -2.58 -3.89
N VAL A 652 25.06 -1.87 -3.59
CA VAL A 652 24.87 -1.06 -2.40
C VAL A 652 23.88 -1.79 -1.51
N ASP A 653 24.33 -2.27 -0.36
CA ASP A 653 23.48 -2.85 0.67
C ASP A 653 23.10 -1.77 1.68
N SER A 654 21.80 -1.48 1.73
CA SER A 654 21.16 -0.54 2.65
C SER A 654 20.29 -1.25 3.70
N SER A 655 20.36 -2.59 3.79
CA SER A 655 19.60 -3.40 4.74
C SER A 655 20.11 -3.32 6.17
N GLY A 656 21.39 -2.98 6.34
CA GLY A 656 22.02 -2.75 7.64
C GLY A 656 21.80 -1.34 8.18
N GLU A 657 22.36 -1.08 9.37
CA GLU A 657 22.42 0.27 9.95
C GLU A 657 23.27 1.21 9.08
N PHE A 658 24.43 0.74 8.64
CA PHE A 658 25.36 1.51 7.81
C PHE A 658 25.39 1.00 6.38
N LEU A 659 25.72 1.91 5.46
CA LEU A 659 25.86 1.60 4.05
C LEU A 659 27.03 0.64 3.81
N LYS A 660 26.80 -0.38 2.98
CA LYS A 660 27.85 -1.30 2.52
C LYS A 660 27.94 -1.30 1.00
N LEU A 661 29.15 -1.26 0.47
CA LEU A 661 29.43 -1.47 -0.95
C LEU A 661 30.04 -2.86 -1.14
N LEU A 662 29.52 -3.62 -2.09
CA LEU A 662 30.05 -4.91 -2.48
C LEU A 662 30.43 -4.90 -3.96
N THR A 663 31.61 -5.42 -4.29
CA THR A 663 32.13 -5.44 -5.65
C THR A 663 32.14 -6.85 -6.22
N TYR A 664 31.77 -6.95 -7.50
CA TYR A 664 31.73 -8.19 -8.24
C TYR A 664 32.44 -8.02 -9.58
N ARG A 665 33.58 -8.68 -9.71
CA ARG A 665 34.45 -8.60 -10.88
C ARG A 665 34.01 -9.53 -12.00
N ASN A 666 33.95 -9.00 -13.21
CA ASN A 666 33.60 -9.72 -14.43
C ASN A 666 34.84 -10.33 -15.09
N SER A 667 34.83 -11.66 -15.28
CA SER A 667 35.89 -12.38 -16.01
C SER A 667 35.64 -12.47 -17.53
N GLY A 668 34.52 -11.92 -17.99
CA GLY A 668 33.93 -12.12 -19.32
C GLY A 668 33.07 -13.38 -19.44
N ARG A 669 33.02 -14.22 -18.41
CA ARG A 669 32.18 -15.44 -18.35
C ARG A 669 31.40 -15.59 -17.04
N SER A 670 31.80 -14.88 -16.00
CA SER A 670 31.22 -14.98 -14.67
C SER A 670 31.49 -13.69 -13.88
N LEU A 671 30.67 -13.45 -12.86
CA LEU A 671 30.86 -12.44 -11.83
C LEU A 671 31.37 -13.12 -10.56
N GLY A 672 32.51 -12.67 -10.05
CA GLY A 672 33.08 -13.14 -8.78
C GLY A 672 33.05 -12.05 -7.74
N PHE A 673 32.57 -12.35 -6.53
CA PHE A 673 32.68 -11.42 -5.39
C PHE A 673 34.16 -11.13 -5.11
N GLU A 674 34.48 -9.84 -4.96
CA GLU A 674 35.83 -9.36 -4.72
C GLU A 674 35.95 -8.81 -3.29
N ASN A 675 35.30 -7.69 -3.00
CA ASN A 675 35.42 -6.99 -1.72
C ASN A 675 34.07 -6.50 -1.17
N ALA A 676 34.06 -6.17 0.13
CA ALA A 676 32.96 -5.47 0.79
C ALA A 676 33.51 -4.35 1.68
N PHE A 677 32.94 -3.16 1.57
CA PHE A 677 33.34 -1.96 2.29
C PHE A 677 32.15 -1.44 3.10
N GLU A 678 32.32 -1.31 4.42
CA GLU A 678 31.31 -0.74 5.31
C GLU A 678 31.68 0.69 5.70
N PHE A 679 30.74 1.61 5.50
CA PHE A 679 30.95 3.04 5.75
C PHE A 679 30.16 3.46 6.99
N ALA A 680 30.77 3.33 8.16
CA ALA A 680 30.13 3.63 9.46
C ALA A 680 29.67 5.10 9.60
N GLY A 681 30.18 6.02 8.77
CA GLY A 681 29.71 7.40 8.71
C GLY A 681 28.35 7.58 8.01
N PHE A 682 27.89 6.58 7.27
CA PHE A 682 26.68 6.66 6.45
C PHE A 682 25.59 5.73 6.96
N TYR A 683 24.74 6.26 7.84
CA TYR A 683 23.50 5.59 8.20
C TYR A 683 22.62 5.40 6.95
N SER A 684 22.26 4.14 6.66
CA SER A 684 21.65 3.70 5.39
C SER A 684 20.36 4.46 5.10
N ALA A 685 19.47 4.55 6.09
CA ALA A 685 18.17 5.21 5.98
C ALA A 685 18.25 6.74 5.81
N ARG A 686 19.45 7.32 5.79
CA ARG A 686 19.71 8.76 5.57
C ARG A 686 20.65 9.03 4.39
N SER A 687 20.90 8.01 3.57
CA SER A 687 21.84 8.03 2.47
C SER A 687 21.14 7.70 1.16
N LYS A 688 21.46 8.44 0.09
CA LYS A 688 21.03 8.15 -1.28
C LYS A 688 22.27 8.03 -2.16
N ILE A 689 22.22 7.15 -3.16
CA ILE A 689 23.39 6.81 -3.97
C ILE A 689 23.18 7.14 -5.43
N ALA A 690 24.23 7.68 -6.05
CA ALA A 690 24.41 7.73 -7.48
C ALA A 690 25.80 7.21 -7.85
N VAL A 691 25.93 6.68 -9.07
CA VAL A 691 27.21 6.22 -9.62
C VAL A 691 27.52 6.99 -10.89
N THR A 692 28.77 7.40 -11.07
CA THR A 692 29.21 8.14 -12.25
C THR A 692 30.60 7.70 -12.66
N ASP A 693 30.88 7.59 -13.96
CA ASP A 693 32.23 7.36 -14.41
C ASP A 693 33.09 8.61 -14.24
N SER A 694 34.25 8.47 -13.62
CA SER A 694 35.22 9.54 -13.46
C SER A 694 35.67 10.06 -14.84
N PRO A 695 35.59 11.36 -15.12
CA PRO A 695 36.11 11.92 -16.36
C PRO A 695 37.61 11.67 -16.55
N LEU A 696 38.38 11.53 -15.45
CA LEU A 696 39.81 11.30 -15.45
C LEU A 696 40.18 9.81 -15.58
N THR A 697 39.70 8.99 -14.64
CA THR A 697 40.13 7.58 -14.55
C THR A 697 39.26 6.66 -15.39
N LYS A 698 38.08 7.12 -15.83
CA LYS A 698 37.03 6.33 -16.49
C LYS A 698 36.42 5.21 -15.64
N LEU A 699 36.90 5.04 -14.40
CA LEU A 699 36.33 4.12 -13.41
C LEU A 699 35.04 4.70 -12.83
N THR A 700 34.12 3.85 -12.42
CA THR A 700 32.87 4.28 -11.79
C THR A 700 33.10 4.65 -10.32
N ASP A 701 32.91 5.93 -10.01
CA ASP A 701 32.89 6.48 -8.66
C ASP A 701 31.48 6.40 -8.05
N VAL A 702 31.40 6.31 -6.72
CA VAL A 702 30.14 6.32 -5.96
C VAL A 702 29.97 7.66 -5.25
N TRP A 703 28.77 8.22 -5.35
CA TRP A 703 28.38 9.44 -4.66
C TRP A 703 27.33 9.16 -3.60
N VAL A 704 27.60 9.58 -2.36
CA VAL A 704 26.68 9.46 -1.23
C VAL A 704 26.10 10.83 -0.90
N LEU A 705 24.80 10.99 -1.11
CA LEU A 705 24.04 12.14 -0.64
C LEU A 705 23.49 11.82 0.75
N HIS A 706 24.12 12.35 1.77
CA HIS A 706 23.80 12.07 3.17
C HIS A 706 23.08 13.24 3.84
N ALA A 707 21.95 12.96 4.50
CA ALA A 707 21.18 13.96 5.22
C ALA A 707 21.94 14.50 6.45
N ARG A 708 21.94 15.81 6.66
CA ARG A 708 22.60 16.41 7.83
C ARG A 708 21.76 16.27 9.09
N SER A 709 22.40 16.07 10.24
CA SER A 709 21.69 15.87 11.52
C SER A 709 21.01 17.15 12.05
N ASP A 710 21.39 18.31 11.53
CA ASP A 710 20.93 19.63 11.97
C ASP A 710 19.83 20.24 11.10
N GLY A 711 19.38 19.57 10.02
CA GLY A 711 18.30 20.05 9.17
C GLY A 711 18.12 19.28 7.87
N SER A 712 17.38 19.88 6.93
CA SER A 712 17.03 19.29 5.63
C SER A 712 18.18 19.19 4.62
N ASP A 713 19.27 19.91 4.89
CA ASP A 713 20.42 20.09 4.00
C ASP A 713 21.20 18.78 3.74
N ILE A 714 21.95 18.75 2.64
CA ILE A 714 22.62 17.55 2.12
C ILE A 714 24.13 17.75 2.07
N ASN A 715 24.87 16.75 2.53
CA ASN A 715 26.30 16.61 2.30
C ASN A 715 26.54 15.59 1.18
N PHE A 716 27.33 15.97 0.19
CA PHE A 716 27.77 15.09 -0.89
C PHE A 716 29.16 14.56 -0.57
N TRP A 717 29.28 13.24 -0.56
CA TRP A 717 30.53 12.53 -0.35
C TRP A 717 30.88 11.77 -1.62
N LYS A 718 32.18 11.70 -1.90
CA LYS A 718 32.70 10.93 -3.02
C LYS A 718 33.48 9.75 -2.48
N VAL A 719 33.02 8.55 -2.82
CA VAL A 719 33.74 7.30 -2.58
C VAL A 719 34.41 6.93 -3.90
N ARG A 720 35.70 7.22 -3.98
CA ARG A 720 36.49 7.10 -5.21
C ARG A 720 36.85 5.66 -5.46
N ASN A 721 36.72 5.24 -6.71
CA ASN A 721 37.23 3.94 -7.15
C ASN A 721 38.72 4.06 -7.48
N LEU A 722 39.55 3.30 -6.78
CA LEU A 722 41.00 3.29 -6.95
C LEU A 722 41.48 2.30 -8.03
N GLY A 723 40.55 1.52 -8.60
CA GLY A 723 40.81 0.42 -9.52
C GLY A 723 41.02 -0.90 -8.80
N GLY A 724 40.72 -2.01 -9.49
CA GLY A 724 40.88 -3.35 -8.92
C GLY A 724 39.92 -3.63 -7.76
N GLY A 725 38.72 -3.04 -7.80
CA GLY A 725 37.68 -3.29 -6.79
C GLY A 725 37.91 -2.60 -5.44
N GLU A 726 38.84 -1.65 -5.35
CA GLU A 726 39.15 -0.89 -4.14
C GLU A 726 38.46 0.48 -4.13
N PHE A 727 37.95 0.89 -2.97
CA PHE A 727 37.22 2.14 -2.78
C PHE A 727 37.76 2.95 -1.59
N GLU A 728 37.79 4.27 -1.74
CA GLU A 728 38.22 5.19 -0.69
C GLU A 728 37.21 6.34 -0.51
N GLU A 729 36.69 6.49 0.71
CA GLU A 729 35.84 7.60 1.11
C GLU A 729 36.66 8.90 1.29
N SER A 730 36.11 10.03 0.86
CA SER A 730 36.68 11.35 1.18
C SER A 730 36.66 11.65 2.69
N SER A 731 37.71 12.25 3.24
CA SER A 731 37.80 12.58 4.68
C SER A 731 36.78 13.63 5.17
N SER A 732 36.13 14.34 4.26
CA SER A 732 35.09 15.33 4.51
C SER A 732 34.10 15.35 3.34
N PRO A 733 32.91 15.96 3.48
CA PRO A 733 32.04 16.21 2.34
C PRO A 733 32.81 16.97 1.25
N VAL A 734 32.69 16.53 0.00
CA VAL A 734 33.29 17.22 -1.15
C VAL A 734 32.42 18.37 -1.64
N PHE A 735 31.14 18.38 -1.27
CA PHE A 735 30.21 19.48 -1.53
C PHE A 735 29.10 19.51 -0.47
N VAL A 736 28.67 20.71 -0.08
CA VAL A 736 27.62 20.94 0.92
C VAL A 736 26.65 21.96 0.35
N THR A 737 25.34 21.73 0.52
CA THR A 737 24.31 22.62 -0.02
C THR A 737 23.09 22.72 0.88
N ASN A 738 22.49 23.91 0.87
CA ASN A 738 21.18 24.24 1.44
C ASN A 738 20.11 24.52 0.38
N LEU A 739 20.41 24.24 -0.89
CA LEU A 739 19.50 24.46 -2.02
C LEU A 739 18.56 23.28 -2.27
N LEU A 740 18.72 22.20 -1.51
CA LEU A 740 18.03 20.92 -1.66
C LEU A 740 17.60 20.40 -0.28
N ASN A 741 16.38 19.88 -0.21
CA ASN A 741 15.97 19.06 0.93
C ASN A 741 16.23 17.60 0.61
N TRP A 742 16.86 16.87 1.54
CA TRP A 742 17.19 15.47 1.34
C TRP A 742 15.97 14.61 0.98
N SER A 743 14.81 14.81 1.62
CA SER A 743 13.59 14.03 1.37
C SER A 743 12.99 14.27 -0.02
N ASP A 744 13.24 15.44 -0.60
CA ASP A 744 12.62 15.87 -1.85
C ASP A 744 13.42 15.45 -3.09
N VAL A 745 14.67 14.99 -2.96
CA VAL A 745 15.56 14.76 -4.11
C VAL A 745 15.78 13.27 -4.41
N ARG A 746 16.04 12.94 -5.68
CA ARG A 746 16.58 11.65 -6.12
C ARG A 746 17.85 11.85 -6.96
N PRO A 747 18.99 11.24 -6.63
CA PRO A 747 20.20 11.41 -7.42
C PRO A 747 20.30 10.39 -8.55
N TYR A 748 20.70 10.85 -9.73
CA TYR A 748 21.02 10.02 -10.88
C TYR A 748 22.36 10.45 -11.47
N GLY A 749 23.32 9.53 -11.49
CA GLY A 749 24.57 9.78 -12.20
C GLY A 749 24.38 9.67 -13.71
N LEU A 750 25.03 10.55 -14.47
CA LEU A 750 24.99 10.53 -15.93
C LEU A 750 26.31 9.95 -16.47
N GLY A 751 26.20 9.11 -17.50
CA GLY A 751 27.24 8.20 -18.01
C GLY A 751 28.49 8.83 -18.66
N ALA A 752 28.78 10.09 -18.37
CA ALA A 752 30.01 10.76 -18.79
C ALA A 752 30.74 11.50 -17.65
N GLY A 753 30.26 11.38 -16.40
CA GLY A 753 30.94 11.95 -15.23
C GLY A 753 30.90 13.46 -15.10
N LYS A 754 30.10 14.14 -15.94
CA LYS A 754 30.05 15.61 -15.98
C LYS A 754 28.97 16.21 -15.09
N GLN A 755 28.01 15.40 -14.65
CA GLN A 755 26.85 15.90 -13.92
C GLN A 755 26.14 14.79 -13.14
N ILE A 756 25.60 15.14 -11.98
CA ILE A 756 24.63 14.34 -11.23
C ILE A 756 23.29 15.04 -11.33
N LEU A 757 22.33 14.42 -12.00
CA LEU A 757 20.97 14.93 -12.11
C LEU A 757 20.23 14.72 -10.79
N LEU A 758 19.49 15.74 -10.39
CA LEU A 758 18.78 15.83 -9.11
C LEU A 758 17.32 16.23 -9.37
N PRO A 759 16.46 15.34 -9.89
CA PRO A 759 15.04 15.61 -9.91
C PRO A 759 14.55 15.72 -8.46
N TYR A 760 13.75 16.74 -8.20
CA TYR A 760 13.28 17.05 -6.87
C TYR A 760 11.79 17.41 -6.83
N ARG A 761 11.16 17.21 -5.69
CA ARG A 761 9.80 17.66 -5.45
C ARG A 761 9.79 19.16 -5.16
N VAL A 762 9.01 19.92 -5.91
CA VAL A 762 8.70 21.30 -5.58
C VAL A 762 7.67 21.31 -4.46
N ASN A 763 7.99 21.91 -3.32
CA ASN A 763 7.10 21.98 -2.16
C ASN A 763 6.06 23.09 -2.35
N ASP A 764 5.09 22.86 -3.24
CA ASP A 764 3.96 23.76 -3.46
C ASP A 764 2.87 23.53 -2.38
N PRO A 765 2.11 24.57 -1.95
CA PRO A 765 0.98 24.39 -1.04
C PRO A 765 -0.04 23.45 -1.68
N VAL A 766 -0.14 22.25 -1.12
CA VAL A 766 -1.09 21.25 -1.61
C VAL A 766 -2.47 21.52 -1.02
N GLN A 767 -3.53 21.32 -1.80
CA GLN A 767 -4.90 21.36 -1.28
C GLN A 767 -5.08 20.32 -0.17
N GLU A 768 -6.03 20.54 0.74
CA GLU A 768 -6.22 19.76 1.99
C GLU A 768 -6.30 18.24 1.82
N TYR A 769 -6.65 17.81 0.61
CA TYR A 769 -6.95 16.43 0.29
C TYR A 769 -5.95 15.78 -0.66
N TYR A 770 -4.79 16.38 -0.89
CA TYR A 770 -3.81 15.84 -1.82
C TYR A 770 -2.45 15.71 -1.12
N TRP A 771 -1.83 14.53 -1.24
CA TRP A 771 -0.64 14.16 -0.49
C TRP A 771 0.58 14.17 -1.40
N ARG A 772 1.67 14.82 -0.95
CA ARG A 772 2.99 14.76 -1.62
C ARG A 772 2.97 15.17 -3.10
N ILE A 773 1.97 15.97 -3.49
CA ILE A 773 1.80 16.48 -4.84
C ILE A 773 2.59 17.77 -4.98
N GLY A 774 3.87 17.62 -5.26
CA GLY A 774 4.66 18.69 -5.83
C GLY A 774 4.81 18.49 -7.33
N ARG A 775 5.00 19.57 -8.08
CA ARG A 775 5.59 19.42 -9.42
C ARG A 775 6.99 18.82 -9.28
N ILE A 776 7.45 18.12 -10.32
CA ILE A 776 8.85 17.73 -10.39
C ILE A 776 9.69 18.90 -10.91
N GLY A 777 10.68 19.29 -10.13
CA GLY A 777 11.77 20.18 -10.52
C GLY A 777 13.00 19.39 -10.94
N PHE A 778 13.89 20.02 -11.71
CA PHE A 778 15.15 19.42 -12.11
C PHE A 778 16.29 20.38 -11.75
N LYS A 779 17.19 19.90 -10.89
CA LYS A 779 18.49 20.50 -10.64
C LYS A 779 19.57 19.52 -11.06
N ALA A 780 20.81 19.98 -11.12
CA ALA A 780 21.93 19.07 -11.20
C ALA A 780 23.19 19.65 -10.56
N LEU A 781 24.03 18.78 -10.03
CA LEU A 781 25.38 19.12 -9.60
C LEU A 781 26.33 18.95 -10.79
N ASP A 782 26.88 20.05 -11.27
CA ASP A 782 27.88 20.03 -12.35
C ASP A 782 29.24 19.62 -11.79
N LEU A 783 29.94 18.79 -12.56
CA LEU A 783 31.27 18.28 -12.23
C LEU A 783 32.29 18.82 -13.25
N SER A 784 33.46 19.24 -12.78
CA SER A 784 34.55 19.71 -13.61
C SER A 784 35.14 18.58 -14.47
N GLU A 785 36.10 18.89 -15.35
CA GLU A 785 36.84 17.86 -16.10
C GLU A 785 37.65 16.93 -15.19
N GLU A 786 37.94 17.35 -13.97
CA GLU A 786 38.57 16.53 -12.92
C GLU A 786 37.55 15.72 -12.10
N GLY A 787 36.25 15.86 -12.39
CA GLY A 787 35.17 15.23 -11.63
C GLY A 787 34.99 15.83 -10.23
N ALA A 788 35.38 17.10 -10.03
CA ALA A 788 35.16 17.86 -8.81
C ALA A 788 33.84 18.64 -8.89
N PRO A 789 33.08 18.77 -7.79
CA PRO A 789 31.82 19.51 -7.78
C PRO A 789 32.04 21.01 -8.02
N VAL A 790 31.24 21.61 -8.91
CA VAL A 790 31.34 23.02 -9.28
C VAL A 790 30.18 23.81 -8.67
N GLU A 791 28.96 23.60 -9.17
CA GLU A 791 27.76 24.30 -8.72
C GLU A 791 26.50 23.46 -8.92
N ILE A 792 25.41 23.87 -8.24
CA ILE A 792 24.09 23.34 -8.54
C ILE A 792 23.40 24.25 -9.55
N LYS A 793 23.13 23.71 -10.74
CA LYS A 793 22.32 24.35 -11.76
C LYS A 793 20.85 24.02 -11.57
N ASP A 794 19.98 25.03 -11.71
CA ASP A 794 18.52 24.87 -11.67
C ASP A 794 17.96 25.00 -13.10
N PHE A 795 17.25 23.96 -13.54
CA PHE A 795 16.58 23.94 -14.85
C PHE A 795 15.10 24.32 -14.76
N GLY A 796 14.58 24.56 -13.55
CA GLY A 796 13.17 24.83 -13.30
C GLY A 796 12.34 23.56 -13.11
N HIS A 797 11.05 23.66 -13.40
CA HIS A 797 10.05 22.65 -13.06
C HIS A 797 9.17 22.24 -14.23
N SER A 798 8.86 20.95 -14.29
CA SER A 798 7.93 20.38 -15.27
C SER A 798 6.53 20.95 -15.06
N GLN A 799 5.85 21.24 -16.17
CA GLN A 799 4.44 21.62 -16.17
C GLN A 799 3.50 20.43 -16.30
N LEU A 800 4.04 19.24 -16.61
CA LEU A 800 3.25 18.03 -16.88
C LEU A 800 3.19 17.08 -15.69
N PHE A 801 4.28 16.99 -14.92
CA PHE A 801 4.47 15.86 -14.03
C PHE A 801 4.41 16.24 -12.56
N GLN A 802 3.73 15.38 -11.80
CA GLN A 802 3.62 15.44 -10.35
C GLN A 802 4.49 14.36 -9.72
N TRP A 803 5.17 14.70 -8.63
CA TRP A 803 6.07 13.82 -7.90
C TRP A 803 5.42 12.49 -7.51
N ALA A 804 4.19 12.53 -7.00
CA ALA A 804 3.45 11.35 -6.59
C ALA A 804 3.20 10.35 -7.73
N ASN A 805 3.02 10.82 -8.97
CA ASN A 805 2.74 9.96 -10.13
C ASN A 805 4.00 9.37 -10.76
N LEU A 806 5.18 9.78 -10.29
CA LEU A 806 6.48 9.33 -10.78
C LEU A 806 7.17 8.36 -9.84
N GLN A 807 6.70 8.16 -8.61
CA GLN A 807 7.28 7.19 -7.68
C GLN A 807 6.95 5.77 -8.14
N TRP A 808 7.85 5.22 -8.97
CA TRP A 808 7.77 3.90 -9.56
C TRP A 808 7.74 2.81 -8.50
N ARG A 809 7.17 1.65 -8.85
CA ARG A 809 7.58 0.41 -8.20
C ARG A 809 9.06 0.20 -8.44
N ALA A 810 9.73 -0.31 -7.42
CA ALA A 810 11.16 -0.36 -7.42
C ALA A 810 11.74 -1.10 -8.64
N ARG A 811 12.94 -0.69 -9.04
CA ARG A 811 13.85 -1.58 -9.77
C ARG A 811 14.00 -2.94 -9.06
N LEU A 812 13.70 -2.95 -7.76
CA LEU A 812 13.72 -4.06 -6.82
C LEU A 812 12.34 -4.77 -6.73
N ASN A 813 12.33 -6.00 -6.19
CA ASN A 813 11.12 -6.79 -5.97
C ASN A 813 10.21 -6.23 -4.88
#